data_AF-Q9UY51-F1
#
_entry.id   AF-Q9UY51-F1
#
_cell.length_a   1.000
_cell.length_b   1.000
_cell.length_c   1.000
_cell.angle_alpha   90.00
_cell.angle_beta   90.00
_cell.angle_gamma   90.00
#
_symmetry.space_group_name_H-M   'P 1'
#
loop_
_entity.id
_entity.type
_entity.pdbx_description
1 polymer ?
#
loop_
_entity_poly.entity_id
_entity_poly.type
_entity_poly.pdbx_seq_one_letter_code
_entity_poly.pdbx_strand_id
1 'polypeptide(L)'
;MASNFTIKENLYIQQFSILINDGIRGPSSSIIGGVSSMRIKRVISLIMLLMFVLSLVITPAMPVVAQPTKSVPLNPNDGMFPPRKTGLKWIPLEEYSKLTGNKYPVMDYKAFKEALEYAPFYLGRSQPLSSPEPNSLPSKVVNTEYLPPVGSQGYVGSCVGWSSTYYVWTYMINWWRSNPHPDSPDEIMNPTFTYNLINGGWDQGAFMWDAMNLISTIGAVPLTAFPLYVKGPYGDPENYAWVWPNLTQWMIAPHNSGNPEMYFWQLYDSPDSSLYNNPGDWYILYLDNETQWNYLKELLYKGYVIQTAILVLPSFDYLNHPEDIVGRLDRYIRLSKNYSDMYWTTGDYADWTVRVLLSWVQTAYSNINPGRNITPSIELMKDVLTKDFGVSLDDTIPEAVQKINATFYTRFVNNETWWEEASFYLSTYSLRGEEWFVNNAFVDIYALLNFMWMLYYIPEGTYVKSGRINYIDFLTFYQAWTGGHAVTIIGYDDNTTTPDGKGALIMVNSWGTDWGDNGFWKYSYKAARTYTYHDYRYGNPYVISVRDIISLPVFISYGEAFVYVPKAADYKPKLMTVVGIKHPYRGEVIDGVYNATNYEILYWAGIPVGVAVNGSPVWEHSFLDFWMDYISDKELSIIKQNVNEIESILPQAHPFPDSPMAFDVSEAIDYIMWEILESNITPLTVDFYVAPKDILADNFTGVLYNFTVLLNINGELKVLGSLDKNVSIPDGSWTIVPLEIPVVSYDKAPNNVTIKYGDFNVSIYSIIPLEGAKVVIGGKEYPLKAEEGGYYYYGTEIAEKLELSAGTYNYTVVVTYPNGKEVALPSRIVTISGPTIKIVSPVDTVYNVTTIPIEVLVNHTLKITNVTAEVGGKSIELTYNATSGYYTGKVTLENGAYTLVVTATDELNNVGTARVHFVVSANAKVTPVTVENTTVTVGVTGNATITVTNDTVVANVTTSEGTYEVKVPVVNNAPAIFVNSTAIEDVVKGKANATLVAGWNVTVTTKTEVGKPEEIDGKLHYPVTVKADVKLGQNGVAVIALRDINISKIYIIKNGQKIQLTTNESDTIGYYYIENGVIFVVVKQDPTIIAYGSYTKPAPVRISIPVLNFLGYSWYKLYSQKFEELYNEAIKLGIDNETLGLALKYHEKAAEYYSKVLELTGGNILYHLRDIRLFAPLRGAYVNEMKAVRILEKAIKELQGEES
;
A
#
# COMPACT_ATOMS: atom_id res chain seq x y z
N MET A 1 68.20 -6.98 -2.60
CA MET A 1 68.47 -8.40 -2.25
C MET A 1 67.13 -9.02 -1.88
N ALA A 2 66.79 -10.11 -2.59
CA ALA A 2 65.67 -11.06 -2.44
C ALA A 2 64.41 -10.62 -1.65
N SER A 3 63.18 -10.70 -2.15
CA SER A 3 62.62 -11.07 -3.46
C SER A 3 61.14 -10.69 -3.41
N ASN A 4 60.69 -10.02 -4.47
CA ASN A 4 59.35 -9.48 -4.72
C ASN A 4 58.23 -10.54 -4.64
N PHE A 5 56.99 -10.13 -4.36
CA PHE A 5 55.96 -10.08 -5.40
C PHE A 5 54.83 -9.12 -5.05
N THR A 6 54.45 -8.35 -6.07
CA THR A 6 53.62 -7.16 -6.08
C THR A 6 52.52 -7.39 -7.14
N ILE A 7 51.30 -6.92 -6.85
CA ILE A 7 50.50 -6.03 -7.72
C ILE A 7 49.81 -6.59 -9.00
N LYS A 8 48.48 -6.34 -9.04
CA LYS A 8 47.61 -5.86 -10.16
C LYS A 8 47.03 -6.78 -11.25
N GLU A 9 45.74 -6.45 -11.46
CA GLU A 9 45.03 -6.11 -12.72
C GLU A 9 44.59 -7.20 -13.72
N ASN A 10 43.26 -7.29 -13.81
CA ASN A 10 42.39 -7.19 -14.99
C ASN A 10 42.42 -8.21 -16.14
N LEU A 11 41.19 -8.40 -16.65
CA LEU A 11 40.76 -8.78 -18.01
C LEU A 11 40.72 -10.27 -18.40
N TYR A 12 39.50 -10.75 -18.70
CA TYR A 12 39.06 -11.21 -20.04
C TYR A 12 40.22 -11.67 -20.95
N ILE A 13 40.37 -12.93 -21.38
CA ILE A 13 39.56 -13.72 -22.35
C ILE A 13 40.33 -15.04 -22.55
N GLN A 14 39.65 -16.21 -22.58
CA GLN A 14 39.69 -17.27 -23.63
C GLN A 14 39.41 -18.70 -23.11
N GLN A 15 38.47 -19.35 -23.82
CA GLN A 15 38.47 -20.75 -24.26
C GLN A 15 38.15 -21.92 -23.31
N PHE A 16 36.92 -22.41 -23.51
CA PHE A 16 36.49 -23.82 -23.65
C PHE A 16 37.58 -24.89 -23.85
N SER A 17 37.49 -26.00 -23.10
CA SER A 17 37.46 -27.40 -23.59
C SER A 17 37.42 -28.39 -22.39
N ILE A 18 36.38 -29.22 -22.24
CA ILE A 18 36.26 -30.64 -22.64
C ILE A 18 36.34 -31.60 -21.43
N LEU A 19 35.52 -32.67 -21.49
CA LEU A 19 35.51 -33.93 -20.71
C LEU A 19 34.87 -33.90 -19.31
N ILE A 20 33.61 -34.34 -19.21
CA ILE A 20 33.25 -35.55 -18.43
C ILE A 20 32.19 -36.32 -19.21
N ASN A 21 32.54 -37.55 -19.58
CA ASN A 21 31.65 -38.61 -20.05
C ASN A 21 31.74 -39.69 -18.97
N ASP A 22 30.60 -40.15 -18.44
CA ASP A 22 30.27 -41.57 -18.26
C ASP A 22 29.11 -41.78 -17.29
N GLY A 23 28.18 -42.64 -17.72
CA GLY A 23 27.39 -43.46 -16.81
C GLY A 23 25.90 -43.15 -16.71
N ILE A 24 25.09 -43.68 -17.64
CA ILE A 24 24.27 -44.89 -17.43
C ILE A 24 23.21 -45.00 -18.54
N ARG A 25 23.17 -46.20 -19.16
CA ARG A 25 22.30 -46.64 -20.26
C ARG A 25 20.98 -47.22 -19.73
N GLY A 26 19.90 -47.07 -20.51
CA GLY A 26 18.78 -48.04 -20.57
C GLY A 26 17.45 -47.44 -21.06
N PRO A 27 16.65 -48.10 -21.94
CA PRO A 27 16.18 -47.45 -23.17
C PRO A 27 14.66 -47.49 -23.49
N SER A 28 14.30 -46.68 -24.52
CA SER A 28 13.17 -46.80 -25.49
C SER A 28 11.73 -46.55 -24.97
N SER A 29 10.85 -45.79 -25.62
CA SER A 29 10.52 -45.65 -27.06
C SER A 29 9.66 -44.38 -27.31
N SER A 30 10.02 -43.48 -28.25
CA SER A 30 9.52 -43.29 -29.65
C SER A 30 8.40 -42.24 -29.83
N ILE A 31 8.67 -41.14 -30.58
CA ILE A 31 7.95 -40.65 -31.79
C ILE A 31 8.48 -39.26 -32.24
N ILE A 32 9.20 -39.28 -33.37
CA ILE A 32 9.18 -38.41 -34.58
C ILE A 32 9.09 -36.87 -34.46
N GLY A 33 10.11 -36.20 -35.05
CA GLY A 33 9.90 -35.14 -36.06
C GLY A 33 10.49 -33.76 -35.79
N GLY A 34 11.76 -33.53 -36.19
CA GLY A 34 12.39 -32.20 -36.13
C GLY A 34 12.24 -31.38 -37.42
N VAL A 35 12.23 -30.04 -37.30
CA VAL A 35 12.74 -29.09 -38.32
C VAL A 35 13.28 -27.79 -37.66
N SER A 36 14.58 -27.56 -37.87
CA SER A 36 15.36 -26.30 -37.93
C SER A 36 15.27 -25.23 -36.81
N SER A 37 16.30 -25.21 -35.96
CA SER A 37 16.55 -24.29 -34.85
C SER A 37 17.42 -23.06 -35.21
N MET A 38 17.25 -22.44 -36.38
CA MET A 38 18.13 -21.33 -36.81
C MET A 38 17.41 -20.03 -37.22
N ARG A 39 16.07 -19.98 -37.17
CA ARG A 39 15.29 -18.74 -37.41
C ARG A 39 14.52 -18.21 -36.19
N ILE A 40 14.40 -18.98 -35.12
CA ILE A 40 13.64 -18.59 -33.91
C ILE A 40 14.46 -17.68 -32.98
N LYS A 41 15.79 -17.82 -32.93
CA LYS A 41 16.65 -16.97 -32.07
C LYS A 41 16.77 -15.53 -32.56
N ARG A 42 16.71 -15.25 -33.87
CA ARG A 42 16.76 -13.87 -34.40
C ARG A 42 15.42 -13.13 -34.24
N VAL A 43 14.30 -13.84 -34.28
CA VAL A 43 12.98 -13.25 -34.06
C VAL A 43 12.77 -12.94 -32.57
N ILE A 44 13.24 -13.81 -31.65
CA ILE A 44 13.18 -13.54 -30.21
C ILE A 44 14.12 -12.39 -29.82
N SER A 45 15.32 -12.28 -30.41
CA SER A 45 16.20 -11.14 -30.16
C SER A 45 15.67 -9.82 -30.74
N LEU A 46 14.97 -9.83 -31.88
CA LEU A 46 14.31 -8.62 -32.39
C LEU A 46 13.08 -8.23 -31.56
N ILE A 47 12.31 -9.20 -31.05
CA ILE A 47 11.17 -8.94 -30.16
C ILE A 47 11.64 -8.41 -28.81
N MET A 48 12.74 -8.94 -28.27
CA MET A 48 13.35 -8.39 -27.06
C MET A 48 13.96 -7.00 -27.28
N LEU A 49 14.56 -6.73 -28.45
CA LEU A 49 15.06 -5.39 -28.78
C LEU A 49 13.91 -4.40 -29.03
N LEU A 50 12.79 -4.83 -29.62
CA LEU A 50 11.59 -4.02 -29.78
C LEU A 50 10.91 -3.75 -28.43
N MET A 51 10.88 -4.72 -27.52
CA MET A 51 10.41 -4.55 -26.14
C MET A 51 11.33 -3.62 -25.32
N PHE A 52 12.64 -3.65 -25.56
CA PHE A 52 13.60 -2.73 -24.92
C PHE A 52 13.51 -1.29 -25.45
N VAL A 53 13.08 -1.09 -26.71
CA VAL A 53 12.89 0.23 -27.33
C VAL A 53 11.50 0.80 -27.04
N LEU A 54 10.49 -0.06 -26.82
CA LEU A 54 9.15 0.35 -26.39
C LEU A 54 9.03 0.58 -24.87
N SER A 55 10.00 0.17 -24.05
CA SER A 55 10.04 0.47 -22.61
C SER A 55 10.74 1.79 -22.26
N LEU A 56 11.20 2.57 -23.24
CA LEU A 56 11.94 3.83 -23.04
C LEU A 56 11.11 5.10 -23.26
N VAL A 57 9.79 4.98 -23.45
CA VAL A 57 8.91 6.15 -23.57
C VAL A 57 7.65 5.86 -22.77
N ILE A 58 7.43 6.68 -21.72
CA ILE A 58 6.32 6.65 -20.74
C ILE A 58 6.57 5.73 -19.54
N THR A 59 7.27 6.26 -18.53
CA THR A 59 7.05 5.89 -17.13
C THR A 59 6.21 7.00 -16.47
N PRO A 60 4.96 6.73 -16.04
CA PRO A 60 4.37 7.53 -14.97
C PRO A 60 5.13 7.22 -13.68
N ALA A 61 5.32 8.24 -12.84
CA ALA A 61 6.05 8.14 -11.58
C ALA A 61 5.51 6.99 -10.71
N MET A 62 6.39 6.03 -10.41
CA MET A 62 6.24 5.12 -9.27
C MET A 62 7.26 5.56 -8.19
N PRO A 63 6.94 5.39 -6.90
CA PRO A 63 7.90 5.60 -5.81
C PRO A 63 9.15 4.71 -6.01
N VAL A 64 10.27 5.12 -5.42
CA VAL A 64 11.58 4.46 -5.56
C VAL A 64 11.47 2.98 -5.17
N VAL A 65 11.70 2.10 -6.14
CA VAL A 65 11.62 0.63 -6.04
C VAL A 65 12.98 0.12 -5.57
N ALA A 66 13.06 -0.42 -4.35
CA ALA A 66 14.28 -1.04 -3.82
C ALA A 66 14.23 -2.57 -4.07
N GLN A 67 15.20 -3.09 -4.83
CA GLN A 67 15.39 -4.54 -4.99
C GLN A 67 16.23 -5.09 -3.82
N PRO A 68 15.81 -6.19 -3.15
CA PRO A 68 16.56 -6.77 -2.03
C PRO A 68 17.84 -7.41 -2.59
N THR A 69 19.00 -6.75 -2.41
CA THR A 69 20.25 -7.21 -3.05
C THR A 69 21.44 -7.42 -2.12
N LYS A 70 21.30 -7.30 -0.79
CA LYS A 70 22.38 -7.68 0.13
C LYS A 70 21.85 -8.36 1.38
N SER A 71 22.34 -9.57 1.64
CA SER A 71 22.23 -10.23 2.94
C SER A 71 22.99 -9.38 3.96
N VAL A 72 22.28 -8.80 4.93
CA VAL A 72 22.90 -8.25 6.13
C VAL A 72 23.40 -9.45 6.95
N PRO A 73 24.70 -9.55 7.28
CA PRO A 73 25.19 -10.63 8.10
C PRO A 73 24.75 -10.39 9.55
N LEU A 74 23.61 -10.97 9.94
CA LEU A 74 23.23 -11.07 11.35
C LEU A 74 23.42 -12.51 11.79
N ASN A 75 24.25 -12.69 12.81
CA ASN A 75 24.33 -13.91 13.59
C ASN A 75 23.38 -13.73 14.79
N PRO A 76 22.33 -14.55 14.96
CA PRO A 76 21.37 -14.41 16.06
C PRO A 76 22.01 -14.50 17.46
N ASN A 77 23.24 -15.01 17.56
CA ASN A 77 24.02 -15.09 18.79
C ASN A 77 25.00 -13.91 19.00
N ASP A 78 25.17 -13.04 18.01
CA ASP A 78 25.97 -11.82 18.18
C ASP A 78 25.06 -10.76 18.77
N GLY A 79 24.95 -10.75 20.10
CA GLY A 79 24.34 -9.65 20.84
C GLY A 79 25.06 -8.34 20.53
N MET A 80 24.60 -7.62 19.51
CA MET A 80 25.11 -6.32 19.13
C MET A 80 24.27 -5.24 19.81
N PHE A 81 24.59 -4.93 21.05
CA PHE A 81 24.22 -3.66 21.66
C PHE A 81 25.38 -2.66 21.46
N PRO A 82 25.30 -1.71 20.51
CA PRO A 82 26.04 -0.47 20.68
C PRO A 82 25.56 0.18 21.99
N PRO A 83 26.46 0.82 22.77
CA PRO A 83 26.11 1.44 24.04
C PRO A 83 24.99 2.46 23.83
N ARG A 84 23.91 2.29 24.60
CA ARG A 84 22.79 3.23 24.69
C ARG A 84 23.33 4.62 25.00
N LYS A 85 23.23 5.54 24.04
CA LYS A 85 23.30 6.97 24.30
C LYS A 85 21.88 7.46 24.51
N THR A 86 21.46 7.51 25.77
CA THR A 86 20.40 8.43 26.19
C THR A 86 20.99 9.86 26.11
N GLY A 87 20.27 10.82 25.53
CA GLY A 87 20.61 12.24 25.73
C GLY A 87 20.25 12.61 27.17
N LEU A 88 21.08 13.21 28.05
CA LEU A 88 22.24 14.10 27.91
C LEU A 88 23.29 13.91 29.06
N LYS A 89 24.59 13.91 28.70
CA LYS A 89 25.88 14.17 29.45
C LYS A 89 26.04 14.01 31.01
N TRP A 90 26.74 12.91 31.38
CA TRP A 90 27.96 12.66 32.23
C TRP A 90 28.25 13.27 33.65
N ILE A 91 28.59 12.36 34.60
CA ILE A 91 29.62 12.51 35.66
C ILE A 91 30.58 11.28 35.59
N PRO A 92 31.90 11.43 35.87
CA PRO A 92 32.92 10.40 35.61
C PRO A 92 32.92 9.18 36.57
N LEU A 93 33.24 8.01 36.02
CA LEU A 93 33.29 6.69 36.69
C LEU A 93 34.26 6.59 37.90
N GLU A 94 35.31 7.41 37.97
CA GLU A 94 36.35 7.31 39.01
C GLU A 94 35.91 7.85 40.39
N GLU A 95 34.83 8.64 40.43
CA GLU A 95 34.25 9.18 41.67
C GLU A 95 33.13 8.27 42.21
N TYR A 96 32.40 7.60 41.31
CA TYR A 96 31.35 6.60 41.61
C TYR A 96 31.91 5.36 42.32
N SER A 97 33.02 4.81 41.83
CA SER A 97 33.67 3.63 42.42
C SER A 97 34.38 3.89 43.76
N LYS A 98 34.60 5.16 44.14
CA LYS A 98 35.19 5.53 45.45
C LYS A 98 34.18 5.59 46.59
N LEU A 99 32.88 5.69 46.29
CA LEU A 99 31.82 5.94 47.28
C LEU A 99 30.97 4.70 47.61
N THR A 100 30.71 3.81 46.65
CA THR A 100 29.50 2.97 46.74
C THR A 100 29.71 1.51 47.09
N GLY A 101 30.69 0.81 46.50
CA GLY A 101 30.90 -0.62 46.74
C GLY A 101 29.61 -1.45 46.91
N ASN A 102 28.65 -1.41 45.97
CA ASN A 102 27.33 -2.12 45.91
C ASN A 102 26.45 -1.43 44.83
N LYS A 103 25.26 -1.86 44.32
CA LYS A 103 24.46 -3.11 44.07
C LYS A 103 23.07 -2.63 43.49
N TYR A 104 22.41 -3.39 42.58
CA TYR A 104 20.99 -3.41 42.06
C TYR A 104 20.11 -2.11 42.00
N PRO A 105 19.40 -1.75 40.89
CA PRO A 105 18.62 -0.51 40.80
C PRO A 105 17.19 -0.67 41.36
N VAL A 106 16.97 -0.03 42.50
CA VAL A 106 15.68 0.31 43.09
C VAL A 106 15.38 1.77 42.67
N MET A 107 14.13 2.27 42.68
CA MET A 107 13.90 3.72 42.49
C MET A 107 14.81 4.50 43.43
N ASP A 108 15.86 5.11 42.90
CA ASP A 108 16.84 5.83 43.69
C ASP A 108 16.51 7.32 43.73
N TYR A 109 17.30 8.07 44.48
CA TYR A 109 17.05 9.49 44.65
C TYR A 109 17.16 10.30 43.34
N LYS A 110 17.96 9.85 42.37
CA LYS A 110 18.16 10.56 41.09
C LYS A 110 16.94 10.33 40.18
N ALA A 111 16.56 9.06 40.02
CA ALA A 111 15.34 8.61 39.39
C ALA A 111 14.09 9.36 39.91
N PHE A 112 13.96 9.41 41.24
CA PHE A 112 12.91 10.14 41.91
C PHE A 112 12.91 11.64 41.55
N LYS A 113 14.08 12.29 41.49
CA LYS A 113 14.20 13.70 41.10
C LYS A 113 13.77 13.96 39.66
N GLU A 114 14.18 13.09 38.73
CA GLU A 114 13.84 13.21 37.30
C GLU A 114 12.33 13.09 37.09
N ALA A 115 11.68 12.10 37.72
CA ALA A 115 10.22 11.99 37.72
C ALA A 115 9.53 13.27 38.23
N LEU A 116 10.12 13.98 39.18
CA LEU A 116 9.56 15.25 39.68
C LEU A 116 9.86 16.46 38.80
N GLU A 117 11.00 16.49 38.11
CA GLU A 117 11.40 17.62 37.26
C GLU A 117 10.51 17.75 36.04
N TYR A 118 10.14 16.63 35.43
CA TYR A 118 9.31 16.60 34.23
C TYR A 118 7.80 16.50 34.52
N ALA A 119 7.40 16.34 35.78
CA ALA A 119 6.00 16.28 36.16
C ALA A 119 5.31 17.64 35.96
N PRO A 120 4.12 17.67 35.31
CA PRO A 120 3.34 18.88 35.14
C PRO A 120 2.83 19.40 36.49
N PHE A 121 2.46 20.68 36.53
CA PHE A 121 1.84 21.24 37.71
C PHE A 121 0.47 20.58 38.00
N TYR A 122 0.24 20.21 39.25
CA TYR A 122 -1.02 19.67 39.74
C TYR A 122 -1.83 20.75 40.47
N LEU A 123 -3.08 20.96 40.07
CA LEU A 123 -3.96 21.99 40.62
C LEU A 123 -4.23 21.73 42.11
N GLY A 124 -4.17 22.80 42.92
CA GLY A 124 -4.20 22.70 44.38
C GLY A 124 -2.85 22.91 45.10
N ARG A 125 -1.80 23.39 44.41
CA ARG A 125 -0.48 23.72 45.03
C ARG A 125 0.25 24.95 44.49
N SER A 126 1.38 25.29 45.11
CA SER A 126 2.40 26.25 44.65
C SER A 126 3.70 25.52 44.23
N GLN A 127 4.37 25.94 43.16
CA GLN A 127 5.70 25.46 42.69
C GLN A 127 6.87 26.29 43.27
N PRO A 128 8.16 25.83 43.29
CA PRO A 128 8.67 24.52 43.73
C PRO A 128 9.99 24.59 44.58
N LEU A 129 10.43 23.42 45.06
CA LEU A 129 11.82 23.04 45.47
C LEU A 129 12.53 23.81 46.62
N SER A 130 12.01 23.70 47.85
CA SER A 130 12.89 23.59 49.02
C SER A 130 12.64 22.22 49.65
N SER A 131 13.69 21.42 49.81
CA SER A 131 13.67 20.10 50.46
C SER A 131 12.66 20.08 51.62
N PRO A 132 11.64 19.21 51.62
CA PRO A 132 10.85 19.04 52.81
C PRO A 132 11.75 18.40 53.87
N GLU A 133 11.85 19.01 55.04
CA GLU A 133 12.27 18.31 56.26
C GLU A 133 11.41 17.02 56.39
N PRO A 134 11.96 15.88 56.85
CA PRO A 134 11.29 14.56 56.87
C PRO A 134 9.91 14.48 57.56
N ASN A 135 9.43 15.55 58.21
CA ASN A 135 8.18 15.64 58.95
C ASN A 135 7.10 16.57 58.31
N SER A 136 7.13 16.79 56.99
CA SER A 136 6.30 17.83 56.34
C SER A 136 5.31 17.34 55.26
N LEU A 137 5.17 16.03 55.03
CA LEU A 137 4.11 15.51 54.17
C LEU A 137 2.74 15.69 54.85
N PRO A 138 1.67 16.04 54.12
CA PRO A 138 0.33 16.11 54.68
C PRO A 138 -0.12 14.72 55.16
N SER A 139 -0.90 14.65 56.23
CA SER A 139 -1.36 13.38 56.79
C SER A 139 -2.38 12.65 55.89
N LYS A 140 -2.86 13.28 54.81
CA LYS A 140 -3.80 12.70 53.85
C LYS A 140 -3.59 13.28 52.46
N VAL A 141 -3.58 12.42 51.45
CA VAL A 141 -3.52 12.76 50.02
C VAL A 141 -4.51 11.87 49.27
N VAL A 142 -5.28 12.44 48.34
CA VAL A 142 -6.18 11.69 47.45
C VAL A 142 -6.15 12.31 46.05
N ASN A 143 -5.67 11.56 45.08
CA ASN A 143 -5.46 12.01 43.70
C ASN A 143 -6.62 11.54 42.81
N THR A 144 -7.69 12.35 42.75
CA THR A 144 -8.90 12.03 41.96
C THR A 144 -9.12 12.98 40.78
N GLU A 145 -8.36 14.07 40.69
CA GLU A 145 -8.60 15.13 39.69
C GLU A 145 -8.56 14.62 38.25
N TYR A 146 -7.59 13.78 37.89
CA TYR A 146 -7.45 13.21 36.54
C TYR A 146 -7.89 11.75 36.45
N LEU A 147 -8.52 11.22 37.50
CA LEU A 147 -8.96 9.82 37.52
C LEU A 147 -10.24 9.70 36.68
N PRO A 148 -10.37 8.68 35.81
CA PRO A 148 -11.65 8.41 35.14
C PRO A 148 -12.70 7.88 36.13
N PRO A 149 -13.98 7.86 35.74
CA PRO A 149 -15.03 7.20 36.51
C PRO A 149 -14.68 5.75 36.85
N VAL A 150 -15.18 5.25 37.98
CA VAL A 150 -14.95 3.85 38.38
C VAL A 150 -15.46 2.90 37.31
N GLY A 151 -14.54 2.08 36.82
CA GLY A 151 -14.72 1.09 35.77
C GLY A 151 -15.16 -0.27 36.28
N SER A 152 -15.56 -1.14 35.34
CA SER A 152 -15.99 -2.51 35.63
C SER A 152 -15.42 -3.49 34.60
N GLN A 153 -14.54 -4.38 35.03
CA GLN A 153 -13.95 -5.47 34.24
C GLN A 153 -14.96 -6.57 33.88
N GLY A 154 -16.12 -6.59 34.57
CA GLY A 154 -17.13 -7.62 34.37
C GLY A 154 -16.59 -9.00 34.72
N TYR A 155 -16.90 -9.99 33.88
CA TYR A 155 -16.52 -11.39 34.06
C TYR A 155 -15.18 -11.74 33.39
N VAL A 156 -14.41 -10.76 32.92
CA VAL A 156 -13.09 -10.97 32.29
C VAL A 156 -11.98 -10.80 33.31
N GLY A 157 -10.98 -11.68 33.31
CA GLY A 157 -9.76 -11.65 34.14
C GLY A 157 -8.80 -10.48 33.87
N SER A 158 -9.33 -9.34 33.44
CA SER A 158 -8.60 -8.20 32.85
C SER A 158 -8.17 -7.10 33.83
N CYS A 159 -8.12 -7.41 35.13
CA CYS A 159 -7.74 -6.45 36.18
C CYS A 159 -6.45 -5.67 35.87
N VAL A 160 -5.47 -6.31 35.23
CA VAL A 160 -4.23 -5.68 34.79
C VAL A 160 -4.50 -4.54 33.82
N GLY A 161 -5.24 -4.78 32.73
CA GLY A 161 -5.56 -3.75 31.74
C GLY A 161 -6.38 -2.60 32.34
N TRP A 162 -7.26 -2.88 33.30
CA TRP A 162 -8.00 -1.82 34.01
C TRP A 162 -7.11 -1.00 34.94
N SER A 163 -6.24 -1.64 35.72
CA SER A 163 -5.34 -0.93 36.62
C SER A 163 -4.27 -0.15 35.85
N SER A 164 -3.60 -0.75 34.88
CA SER A 164 -2.53 -0.11 34.10
C SER A 164 -3.08 0.94 33.14
N THR A 165 -4.02 0.56 32.26
CA THR A 165 -4.41 1.38 31.13
C THR A 165 -5.60 2.26 31.46
N TYR A 166 -6.68 1.67 32.00
CA TYR A 166 -7.87 2.45 32.29
C TYR A 166 -7.63 3.47 33.41
N TYR A 167 -7.05 3.08 34.54
CA TYR A 167 -6.82 4.02 35.65
C TYR A 167 -5.49 4.77 35.53
N VAL A 168 -4.35 4.09 35.65
CA VAL A 168 -3.05 4.76 35.73
C VAL A 168 -2.75 5.52 34.45
N TRP A 169 -2.87 4.89 33.28
CA TRP A 169 -2.48 5.53 32.03
C TRP A 169 -3.40 6.68 31.62
N THR A 170 -4.72 6.53 31.75
CA THR A 170 -5.67 7.64 31.59
C THR A 170 -5.34 8.80 32.52
N TYR A 171 -5.06 8.51 33.80
CA TYR A 171 -4.70 9.54 34.76
C TYR A 171 -3.43 10.29 34.34
N MET A 172 -2.37 9.56 34.00
CA MET A 172 -1.08 10.17 33.63
C MET A 172 -1.20 10.99 32.34
N ILE A 173 -1.87 10.48 31.31
CA ILE A 173 -2.05 11.21 30.06
C ILE A 173 -2.88 12.48 30.27
N ASN A 174 -3.98 12.41 31.01
CA ASN A 174 -4.82 13.59 31.26
C ASN A 174 -4.15 14.60 32.20
N TRP A 175 -3.35 14.14 33.17
CA TRP A 175 -2.54 15.05 33.99
C TRP A 175 -1.52 15.81 33.12
N TRP A 176 -0.81 15.12 32.22
CA TRP A 176 0.14 15.79 31.32
C TRP A 176 -0.53 16.73 30.33
N ARG A 177 -1.75 16.40 29.88
CA ARG A 177 -2.57 17.26 29.00
C ARG A 177 -3.29 18.39 29.75
N SER A 178 -3.17 18.47 31.08
CA SER A 178 -3.91 19.42 31.92
C SER A 178 -5.43 19.31 31.70
N ASN A 179 -5.94 18.09 31.59
CA ASN A 179 -7.34 17.77 31.31
C ASN A 179 -8.07 17.12 32.52
N PRO A 180 -8.53 17.91 33.51
CA PRO A 180 -9.12 17.36 34.73
C PRO A 180 -10.50 16.74 34.48
N HIS A 181 -10.82 15.72 35.27
CA HIS A 181 -12.08 14.97 35.29
C HIS A 181 -12.45 14.34 33.94
N PRO A 182 -11.57 13.49 33.36
CA PRO A 182 -11.86 12.85 32.08
C PRO A 182 -13.08 11.95 32.21
N ASP A 183 -14.18 12.31 31.55
CA ASP A 183 -15.45 11.56 31.56
C ASP A 183 -15.89 11.14 30.15
N SER A 184 -15.24 11.68 29.11
CA SER A 184 -15.53 11.36 27.72
C SER A 184 -14.71 10.14 27.23
N PRO A 185 -15.30 9.26 26.39
CA PRO A 185 -14.61 8.06 25.92
C PRO A 185 -13.33 8.32 25.08
N ASP A 186 -13.13 9.52 24.53
CA ASP A 186 -11.90 9.87 23.79
C ASP A 186 -10.75 10.31 24.70
N GLU A 187 -11.03 10.63 25.96
CA GLU A 187 -10.04 10.99 26.98
C GLU A 187 -9.60 9.79 27.83
N ILE A 188 -10.38 8.71 27.82
CA ILE A 188 -10.16 7.52 28.65
C ILE A 188 -9.53 6.41 27.81
N MET A 189 -8.45 5.82 28.31
CA MET A 189 -7.70 4.77 27.60
C MET A 189 -8.38 3.41 27.76
N ASN A 190 -8.34 2.59 26.70
CA ASN A 190 -9.08 1.35 26.59
C ASN A 190 -8.32 0.16 27.23
N PRO A 191 -8.86 -0.47 28.30
CA PRO A 191 -8.22 -1.59 28.98
C PRO A 191 -8.27 -2.90 28.18
N THR A 192 -9.29 -3.10 27.33
CA THR A 192 -9.44 -4.28 26.48
C THR A 192 -8.38 -4.34 25.38
N PHE A 193 -7.97 -3.19 24.83
CA PHE A 193 -6.85 -3.12 23.87
C PHE A 193 -5.57 -3.68 24.48
N THR A 194 -5.22 -3.23 25.69
CA THR A 194 -4.04 -3.71 26.41
C THR A 194 -4.21 -5.17 26.80
N TYR A 195 -5.31 -5.53 27.47
CA TYR A 195 -5.49 -6.89 27.99
C TYR A 195 -5.44 -7.95 26.90
N ASN A 196 -6.17 -7.76 25.80
CA ASN A 196 -6.22 -8.74 24.70
C ASN A 196 -4.85 -8.98 24.05
N LEU A 197 -3.94 -8.00 24.12
CA LEU A 197 -2.60 -8.11 23.54
C LEU A 197 -1.60 -8.80 24.48
N ILE A 198 -1.90 -8.98 25.77
CA ILE A 198 -0.93 -9.47 26.78
C ILE A 198 -1.35 -10.72 27.56
N ASN A 199 -2.53 -11.30 27.29
CA ASN A 199 -3.09 -12.40 28.09
C ASN A 199 -2.77 -13.83 27.57
N GLY A 200 -1.79 -13.98 26.67
CA GLY A 200 -1.18 -15.26 26.24
C GLY A 200 -2.01 -16.32 25.48
N GLY A 201 -3.31 -16.18 25.32
CA GLY A 201 -4.20 -17.00 24.48
C GLY A 201 -5.58 -17.23 25.13
N TRP A 202 -5.68 -16.89 26.43
CA TRP A 202 -6.70 -17.31 27.36
C TRP A 202 -7.12 -16.19 28.32
N ASP A 203 -8.32 -16.29 28.87
CA ASP A 203 -8.76 -15.40 29.97
C ASP A 203 -8.25 -15.92 31.32
N GLN A 204 -6.96 -15.73 31.60
CA GLN A 204 -6.29 -16.22 32.83
C GLN A 204 -5.50 -15.13 33.57
N GLY A 205 -5.77 -13.86 33.29
CA GLY A 205 -4.97 -12.74 33.80
C GLY A 205 -3.74 -12.45 32.94
N ALA A 206 -2.98 -11.43 33.34
CA ALA A 206 -1.77 -10.98 32.66
C ALA A 206 -0.71 -10.52 33.65
N PHE A 207 0.49 -10.18 33.18
CA PHE A 207 1.52 -9.56 34.02
C PHE A 207 1.46 -8.03 33.92
N MET A 208 1.64 -7.34 35.06
CA MET A 208 1.73 -5.87 35.07
C MET A 208 2.92 -5.36 34.25
N TRP A 209 4.01 -6.13 34.20
CA TRP A 209 5.20 -5.82 33.40
C TRP A 209 4.89 -5.84 31.90
N ASP A 210 4.06 -6.78 31.43
CA ASP A 210 3.66 -6.86 30.02
C ASP A 210 2.73 -5.70 29.63
N ALA A 211 1.86 -5.28 30.54
CA ALA A 211 1.06 -4.08 30.34
C ALA A 211 1.92 -2.81 30.27
N MET A 212 2.94 -2.71 31.12
CA MET A 212 3.92 -1.62 31.08
C MET A 212 4.68 -1.64 29.75
N ASN A 213 5.19 -2.80 29.33
CA ASN A 213 5.84 -2.99 28.03
C ASN A 213 4.96 -2.48 26.90
N LEU A 214 3.73 -2.98 26.85
CA LEU A 214 2.79 -2.61 25.80
C LEU A 214 2.57 -1.10 25.79
N ILE A 215 2.34 -0.47 26.95
CA ILE A 215 2.12 0.98 27.03
C ILE A 215 3.37 1.76 26.60
N SER A 216 4.58 1.29 26.90
CA SER A 216 5.81 2.00 26.57
C SER A 216 6.29 1.79 25.12
N THR A 217 6.07 0.60 24.55
CA THR A 217 6.58 0.22 23.22
C THR A 217 5.52 0.33 22.12
N ILE A 218 4.25 0.08 22.45
CA ILE A 218 3.11 0.15 21.53
C ILE A 218 2.22 1.38 21.81
N GLY A 219 1.98 1.66 23.09
CA GLY A 219 1.03 2.67 23.56
C GLY A 219 -0.38 2.14 23.75
N ALA A 220 -1.33 3.06 23.92
CA ALA A 220 -2.74 2.75 24.21
C ALA A 220 -3.69 3.53 23.31
N VAL A 221 -4.92 3.04 23.18
CA VAL A 221 -5.98 3.68 22.38
C VAL A 221 -7.12 4.16 23.27
N PRO A 222 -7.82 5.25 22.92
CA PRO A 222 -8.99 5.69 23.69
C PRO A 222 -10.18 4.71 23.56
N LEU A 223 -11.15 4.79 24.47
CA LEU A 223 -12.38 3.97 24.44
C LEU A 223 -13.19 4.17 23.15
N THR A 224 -13.12 5.34 22.51
CA THR A 224 -13.77 5.54 21.18
C THR A 224 -13.13 4.74 20.06
N ALA A 225 -11.85 4.38 20.18
CA ALA A 225 -11.09 3.72 19.13
C ALA A 225 -11.20 2.18 19.17
N PHE A 226 -11.59 1.60 20.30
CA PHE A 226 -11.65 0.14 20.48
C PHE A 226 -12.82 -0.24 21.39
N PRO A 227 -13.54 -1.35 21.13
CA PRO A 227 -14.71 -1.71 21.95
C PRO A 227 -14.28 -2.22 23.35
N LEU A 228 -15.09 -1.93 24.36
CA LEU A 228 -15.10 -2.67 25.62
C LEU A 228 -15.93 -3.95 25.43
N TYR A 229 -15.36 -5.10 25.83
CA TYR A 229 -15.96 -6.44 25.88
C TYR A 229 -17.21 -6.69 25.01
N VAL A 230 -17.03 -7.34 23.87
CA VAL A 230 -18.14 -7.77 23.02
C VAL A 230 -18.71 -9.08 23.60
N LYS A 231 -19.99 -9.08 24.01
CA LYS A 231 -20.69 -10.34 24.36
C LYS A 231 -20.68 -11.26 23.14
N GLY A 232 -20.28 -12.52 23.34
CA GLY A 232 -20.31 -13.54 22.29
C GLY A 232 -21.73 -13.80 21.77
N PRO A 233 -21.86 -14.58 20.67
CA PRO A 233 -23.13 -14.76 19.95
C PRO A 233 -24.27 -15.38 20.78
N TYR A 234 -24.00 -15.91 21.96
CA TYR A 234 -25.00 -16.48 22.89
C TYR A 234 -25.36 -15.56 24.06
N GLY A 235 -24.72 -14.40 24.20
CA GLY A 235 -25.03 -13.42 25.24
C GLY A 235 -24.63 -13.81 26.67
N ASP A 236 -23.95 -14.95 26.84
CA ASP A 236 -23.49 -15.45 28.13
C ASP A 236 -22.28 -14.64 28.64
N PRO A 237 -22.24 -14.31 29.95
CA PRO A 237 -21.11 -13.61 30.57
C PRO A 237 -19.78 -14.38 30.53
N GLU A 238 -19.80 -15.69 30.24
CA GLU A 238 -18.60 -16.53 30.15
C GLU A 238 -18.02 -16.64 28.72
N ASN A 239 -18.67 -16.05 27.71
CA ASN A 239 -18.28 -16.15 26.29
C ASN A 239 -18.03 -14.75 25.70
N TYR A 240 -16.89 -14.14 25.99
CA TYR A 240 -16.49 -12.89 25.35
C TYR A 240 -15.90 -13.12 23.97
N ALA A 241 -16.28 -12.31 22.98
CA ALA A 241 -15.63 -12.32 21.67
C ALA A 241 -14.33 -11.53 21.74
N TRP A 242 -13.19 -12.21 21.60
CA TRP A 242 -11.88 -11.57 21.49
C TRP A 242 -11.84 -10.69 20.23
N VAL A 243 -11.65 -9.38 20.42
CA VAL A 243 -11.51 -8.40 19.33
C VAL A 243 -10.04 -8.04 19.20
N TRP A 244 -9.56 -7.88 17.97
CA TRP A 244 -8.16 -7.56 17.67
C TRP A 244 -8.02 -6.18 17.05
N PRO A 245 -6.94 -5.42 17.35
CA PRO A 245 -6.75 -4.11 16.76
C PRO A 245 -6.49 -4.21 15.26
N ASN A 246 -7.14 -3.34 14.50
CA ASN A 246 -6.82 -3.12 13.10
C ASN A 246 -5.77 -2.00 12.96
N LEU A 247 -5.28 -1.77 11.74
CA LEU A 247 -4.22 -0.80 11.47
C LEU A 247 -4.53 0.60 12.02
N THR A 248 -5.79 1.04 12.00
CA THR A 248 -6.16 2.34 12.56
C THR A 248 -5.86 2.41 14.06
N GLN A 249 -6.20 1.38 14.83
CA GLN A 249 -5.86 1.36 16.27
C GLN A 249 -4.35 1.28 16.49
N TRP A 250 -3.64 0.48 15.72
CA TRP A 250 -2.17 0.43 15.78
C TRP A 250 -1.49 1.76 15.44
N MET A 251 -2.07 2.54 14.52
CA MET A 251 -1.58 3.88 14.20
C MET A 251 -1.90 4.91 15.28
N ILE A 252 -2.97 4.70 16.07
CA ILE A 252 -3.35 5.58 17.18
C ILE A 252 -2.51 5.31 18.42
N ALA A 253 -2.23 4.04 18.74
CA ALA A 253 -1.59 3.64 20.00
C ALA A 253 -0.28 4.39 20.31
N PRO A 254 0.66 4.53 19.36
CA PRO A 254 1.91 5.28 19.55
C PRO A 254 1.76 6.74 19.98
N HIS A 255 0.62 7.39 19.70
CA HIS A 255 0.37 8.77 20.15
C HIS A 255 0.07 8.85 21.66
N ASN A 256 -0.25 7.72 22.30
CA ASN A 256 -0.45 7.61 23.74
C ASN A 256 0.51 6.57 24.33
N SER A 257 1.78 6.55 23.89
CA SER A 257 2.81 5.66 24.45
C SER A 257 3.61 6.31 25.58
N GLY A 258 4.04 5.51 26.54
CA GLY A 258 4.99 5.90 27.58
C GLY A 258 6.43 5.90 27.11
N ASN A 259 7.33 6.46 27.94
CA ASN A 259 8.76 6.43 27.65
C ASN A 259 9.20 4.96 27.46
N PRO A 260 9.89 4.57 26.38
CA PRO A 260 10.29 3.17 26.16
C PRO A 260 11.25 2.68 27.25
N GLU A 261 11.94 3.59 27.95
CA GLU A 261 12.74 3.28 29.13
C GLU A 261 11.89 2.79 30.33
N MET A 262 10.57 3.00 30.32
CA MET A 262 9.62 2.36 31.26
C MET A 262 9.54 0.85 31.09
N TYR A 263 10.09 0.29 29.99
CA TYR A 263 10.25 -1.14 29.79
C TYR A 263 11.64 -1.49 29.18
N PHE A 264 12.59 -1.84 30.05
CA PHE A 264 13.86 -2.46 29.77
C PHE A 264 14.08 -3.73 30.58
N TRP A 265 13.67 -4.84 29.97
CA TRP A 265 13.68 -6.17 30.56
C TRP A 265 15.11 -6.75 30.59
N GLN A 266 15.61 -7.02 31.80
CA GLN A 266 16.79 -7.85 32.03
C GLN A 266 16.45 -8.87 33.11
N LEU A 267 15.94 -10.04 32.72
CA LEU A 267 15.86 -11.17 33.65
C LEU A 267 17.27 -11.62 34.01
N TYR A 268 17.54 -11.70 35.31
CA TYR A 268 18.70 -12.40 35.85
C TYR A 268 20.05 -11.97 35.30
N ASP A 269 20.40 -10.69 35.41
CA ASP A 269 21.82 -10.41 35.55
C ASP A 269 22.27 -10.88 36.94
N SER A 270 23.04 -11.97 36.95
CA SER A 270 24.01 -12.23 38.00
C SER A 270 24.73 -10.91 38.32
N PRO A 271 25.01 -10.58 39.60
CA PRO A 271 25.75 -9.37 39.95
C PRO A 271 27.14 -9.29 39.29
N ASP A 272 27.58 -10.35 38.61
CA ASP A 272 28.84 -10.45 37.86
C ASP A 272 28.71 -10.26 36.33
N SER A 273 27.50 -10.01 35.79
CA SER A 273 27.27 -9.72 34.37
C SER A 273 27.68 -8.28 34.03
N SER A 274 28.43 -8.09 32.93
CA SER A 274 28.78 -6.75 32.44
C SER A 274 27.59 -5.95 31.89
N LEU A 275 26.42 -6.58 31.76
CA LEU A 275 25.17 -5.96 31.30
C LEU A 275 24.32 -5.42 32.46
N TYR A 276 24.67 -5.78 33.72
CA TYR A 276 24.05 -5.36 34.98
C TYR A 276 24.13 -3.84 35.23
N ASN A 277 25.01 -3.14 34.50
CA ASN A 277 25.41 -1.75 34.79
C ASN A 277 24.73 -0.67 33.93
N ASN A 278 23.69 -0.99 33.17
CA ASN A 278 22.94 0.04 32.45
C ASN A 278 21.68 0.44 33.23
N PRO A 279 21.56 1.70 33.71
CA PRO A 279 20.34 2.19 34.32
C PRO A 279 19.21 2.15 33.29
N GLY A 280 18.09 1.50 33.64
CA GLY A 280 16.81 1.65 32.94
C GLY A 280 15.85 2.44 33.83
N ASP A 281 14.98 3.25 33.23
CA ASP A 281 14.03 4.13 33.92
C ASP A 281 12.79 3.38 34.43
N TRP A 282 13.04 2.34 35.20
CA TRP A 282 12.03 1.58 35.93
C TRP A 282 12.03 2.01 37.37
N TYR A 283 10.88 2.49 37.84
CA TYR A 283 10.73 2.77 39.26
C TYR A 283 9.77 1.76 39.87
N ILE A 284 10.30 0.56 40.08
CA ILE A 284 9.70 -0.40 41.00
C ILE A 284 9.94 0.13 42.41
N LEU A 285 8.85 0.42 43.11
CA LEU A 285 8.86 0.77 44.51
C LEU A 285 8.64 -0.49 45.34
N TYR A 286 9.61 -0.79 46.21
CA TYR A 286 9.43 -1.85 47.19
C TYR A 286 8.60 -1.33 48.37
N LEU A 287 7.43 -1.89 48.57
CA LEU A 287 6.48 -1.47 49.60
C LEU A 287 6.95 -1.81 51.02
N ASP A 288 7.91 -2.72 51.21
CA ASP A 288 8.46 -3.06 52.53
C ASP A 288 9.60 -2.13 53.00
N ASN A 289 10.26 -1.46 52.07
CA ASN A 289 11.42 -0.59 52.30
C ASN A 289 10.99 0.82 52.73
N GLU A 290 11.48 1.32 53.87
CA GLU A 290 11.07 2.64 54.41
C GLU A 290 11.40 3.81 53.48
N THR A 291 12.53 3.77 52.79
CA THR A 291 12.91 4.82 51.83
C THR A 291 11.95 4.81 50.64
N GLN A 292 11.68 3.64 50.08
CA GLN A 292 10.76 3.47 48.96
C GLN A 292 9.32 3.78 49.35
N TRP A 293 8.91 3.42 50.57
CA TRP A 293 7.60 3.79 51.13
C TRP A 293 7.45 5.30 51.26
N ASN A 294 8.52 6.00 51.63
CA ASN A 294 8.52 7.47 51.65
C ASN A 294 8.49 8.05 50.22
N TYR A 295 9.21 7.46 49.26
CA TYR A 295 9.10 7.85 47.84
C TYR A 295 7.70 7.62 47.29
N LEU A 296 7.04 6.50 47.60
CA LEU A 296 5.63 6.24 47.29
C LEU A 296 4.76 7.38 47.81
N LYS A 297 4.84 7.70 49.11
CA LYS A 297 4.06 8.78 49.72
C LYS A 297 4.39 10.14 49.12
N GLU A 298 5.64 10.39 48.76
CA GLU A 298 6.05 11.66 48.14
C GLU A 298 5.55 11.76 46.69
N LEU A 299 5.61 10.70 45.89
CA LEU A 299 5.03 10.64 44.54
C LEU A 299 3.52 10.84 44.57
N LEU A 300 2.81 10.12 45.46
CA LEU A 300 1.38 10.31 45.68
C LEU A 300 1.11 11.76 46.09
N TYR A 301 1.88 12.30 47.04
CA TYR A 301 1.80 13.72 47.38
C TYR A 301 1.98 14.57 46.12
N LYS A 302 2.94 14.30 45.25
CA LYS A 302 3.23 15.08 44.02
C LYS A 302 2.20 14.92 42.89
N GLY A 303 1.20 14.06 43.08
CA GLY A 303 0.08 13.89 42.15
C GLY A 303 0.15 12.60 41.34
N TYR A 304 1.15 11.74 41.53
CA TYR A 304 1.20 10.44 40.84
C TYR A 304 0.11 9.49 41.37
N VAL A 305 -0.34 8.57 40.52
CA VAL A 305 -1.08 7.36 40.90
C VAL A 305 -0.25 6.14 40.50
N ILE A 306 -0.40 5.04 41.22
CA ILE A 306 0.58 3.96 41.18
C ILE A 306 -0.14 2.62 41.04
N GLN A 307 0.26 1.82 40.04
CA GLN A 307 -0.27 0.46 39.89
C GLN A 307 0.41 -0.46 40.89
N THR A 308 -0.35 -1.37 41.48
CA THR A 308 0.19 -2.50 42.25
C THR A 308 -0.74 -3.69 42.09
N ALA A 309 -0.37 -4.83 42.66
CA ALA A 309 -1.30 -5.93 42.82
C ALA A 309 -1.48 -6.28 44.29
N ILE A 310 -2.63 -6.82 44.61
CA ILE A 310 -2.88 -7.48 45.90
C ILE A 310 -2.98 -8.97 45.66
N LEU A 311 -2.45 -9.78 46.55
CA LEU A 311 -2.73 -11.21 46.45
C LEU A 311 -4.16 -11.44 46.85
N VAL A 312 -4.84 -12.16 45.99
CA VAL A 312 -6.22 -12.49 46.14
C VAL A 312 -6.30 -13.98 46.38
N LEU A 313 -6.91 -14.36 47.49
CA LEU A 313 -7.22 -15.76 47.73
C LEU A 313 -8.14 -16.24 46.60
N PRO A 314 -8.17 -17.53 46.23
CA PRO A 314 -9.17 -18.06 45.30
C PRO A 314 -10.63 -17.75 45.72
N SER A 315 -10.84 -17.44 47.00
CA SER A 315 -12.11 -16.95 47.55
C SER A 315 -12.47 -15.51 47.16
N PHE A 316 -11.52 -14.74 46.63
CA PHE A 316 -11.66 -13.34 46.25
C PHE A 316 -12.38 -13.16 44.90
N ASP A 317 -12.26 -14.11 43.97
CA ASP A 317 -13.06 -14.13 42.72
C ASP A 317 -14.57 -14.20 43.01
N TYR A 318 -14.95 -14.89 44.09
CA TYR A 318 -16.33 -14.95 44.57
C TYR A 318 -16.82 -13.63 45.19
N LEU A 319 -15.95 -12.62 45.34
CA LEU A 319 -16.32 -11.27 45.75
C LEU A 319 -16.74 -10.39 44.58
N ASN A 320 -16.43 -10.81 43.36
CA ASN A 320 -16.89 -10.16 42.13
C ASN A 320 -18.36 -10.55 41.85
N HIS A 321 -18.79 -11.77 42.23
CA HIS A 321 -20.15 -12.32 42.02
C HIS A 321 -20.65 -13.17 43.21
N PRO A 322 -20.97 -12.56 44.36
CA PRO A 322 -21.41 -13.27 45.57
C PRO A 322 -22.72 -14.06 45.39
N GLU A 323 -23.58 -13.69 44.46
CA GLU A 323 -24.80 -14.42 44.09
C GLU A 323 -24.52 -15.82 43.50
N ASP A 324 -23.41 -15.99 42.78
CA ASP A 324 -23.08 -17.23 42.10
C ASP A 324 -22.66 -18.34 43.09
N ILE A 325 -22.04 -17.96 44.22
CA ILE A 325 -21.65 -18.93 45.24
C ILE A 325 -22.88 -19.48 45.96
N VAL A 326 -23.86 -18.64 46.28
CA VAL A 326 -25.14 -19.07 46.88
C VAL A 326 -25.88 -19.98 45.92
N GLY A 327 -25.98 -19.61 44.64
CA GLY A 327 -26.62 -20.42 43.60
C GLY A 327 -25.95 -21.78 43.39
N ARG A 328 -24.61 -21.84 43.35
CA ARG A 328 -23.85 -23.10 43.26
C ARG A 328 -24.03 -23.95 44.51
N LEU A 329 -23.95 -23.39 45.71
CA LEU A 329 -24.06 -24.13 46.96
C LEU A 329 -25.47 -24.70 47.17
N ASP A 330 -26.50 -23.90 46.91
CA ASP A 330 -27.90 -24.33 46.94
C ASP A 330 -28.17 -25.45 45.92
N ARG A 331 -27.55 -25.39 44.74
CA ARG A 331 -27.56 -26.51 43.78
C ARG A 331 -26.90 -27.77 44.35
N TYR A 332 -25.73 -27.66 44.97
CA TYR A 332 -25.04 -28.82 45.55
C TYR A 332 -25.87 -29.44 46.68
N ILE A 333 -26.50 -28.64 47.53
CA ILE A 333 -27.32 -29.13 48.66
C ILE A 333 -28.54 -29.90 48.17
N ARG A 334 -29.19 -29.43 47.11
CA ARG A 334 -30.25 -30.20 46.45
C ARG A 334 -29.75 -31.54 45.92
N LEU A 335 -28.56 -31.55 45.32
CA LEU A 335 -27.94 -32.77 44.81
C LEU A 335 -27.60 -33.73 45.97
N SER A 336 -26.97 -33.26 47.05
CA SER A 336 -26.58 -34.13 48.17
C SER A 336 -27.78 -34.81 48.82
N LYS A 337 -28.88 -34.07 49.02
CA LYS A 337 -30.14 -34.65 49.51
C LYS A 337 -30.67 -35.71 48.55
N ASN A 338 -30.75 -35.39 47.26
CA ASN A 338 -31.23 -36.31 46.24
C ASN A 338 -30.40 -37.61 46.19
N TYR A 339 -29.07 -37.52 46.26
CA TYR A 339 -28.20 -38.69 46.24
C TYR A 339 -28.19 -39.47 47.56
N SER A 340 -28.25 -38.77 48.69
CA SER A 340 -28.45 -39.40 50.00
C SER A 340 -29.71 -40.26 50.00
N ASP A 341 -30.83 -39.71 49.53
CA ASP A 341 -32.11 -40.40 49.44
C ASP A 341 -32.05 -41.60 48.47
N MET A 342 -31.27 -41.50 47.39
CA MET A 342 -31.23 -42.53 46.34
C MET A 342 -30.30 -43.71 46.65
N TYR A 343 -29.12 -43.48 47.22
CA TYR A 343 -28.07 -44.50 47.39
C TYR A 343 -27.78 -44.86 48.85
N TRP A 344 -28.03 -43.94 49.78
CA TRP A 344 -27.55 -44.05 51.17
C TRP A 344 -28.67 -44.34 52.17
N THR A 345 -29.90 -44.54 51.67
CA THR A 345 -31.05 -45.04 52.45
C THR A 345 -31.44 -46.49 52.08
N THR A 346 -30.74 -47.11 51.12
CA THR A 346 -31.02 -48.48 50.63
C THR A 346 -29.73 -49.26 50.35
N GLY A 347 -29.76 -50.60 50.46
CA GLY A 347 -28.61 -51.47 50.18
C GLY A 347 -27.52 -51.51 51.26
N ASP A 348 -26.30 -51.93 50.90
CA ASP A 348 -25.16 -52.17 51.81
C ASP A 348 -24.59 -50.91 52.50
N TYR A 349 -25.08 -49.73 52.11
CA TYR A 349 -24.61 -48.43 52.59
C TYR A 349 -25.60 -47.72 53.52
N ALA A 350 -26.79 -48.28 53.75
CA ALA A 350 -27.86 -47.66 54.54
C ALA A 350 -27.47 -47.42 56.02
N ASP A 351 -26.59 -48.27 56.56
CA ASP A 351 -26.11 -48.19 57.95
C ASP A 351 -24.72 -47.54 58.06
N TRP A 352 -24.18 -46.98 56.98
CA TRP A 352 -22.87 -46.32 57.04
C TRP A 352 -22.96 -45.03 57.86
N THR A 353 -22.03 -44.90 58.80
CA THR A 353 -21.83 -43.65 59.54
C THR A 353 -20.80 -42.78 58.82
N VAL A 354 -20.79 -41.48 59.14
CA VAL A 354 -19.78 -40.53 58.65
C VAL A 354 -18.36 -41.05 58.91
N ARG A 355 -18.12 -41.68 60.07
CA ARG A 355 -16.86 -42.31 60.43
C ARG A 355 -16.45 -43.41 59.45
N VAL A 356 -17.37 -44.32 59.13
CA VAL A 356 -17.11 -45.44 58.20
C VAL A 356 -16.78 -44.91 56.81
N LEU A 357 -17.54 -43.93 56.32
CA LEU A 357 -17.31 -43.30 55.03
C LEU A 357 -15.92 -42.67 54.92
N LEU A 358 -15.54 -41.84 55.89
CA LEU A 358 -14.24 -41.16 55.90
C LEU A 358 -13.07 -42.14 56.01
N SER A 359 -13.18 -43.17 56.85
CA SER A 359 -12.16 -44.22 56.97
C SER A 359 -12.00 -45.04 55.69
N TRP A 360 -13.11 -45.36 55.01
CA TRP A 360 -13.08 -46.05 53.73
C TRP A 360 -12.38 -45.21 52.65
N VAL A 361 -12.71 -43.91 52.55
CA VAL A 361 -12.09 -42.99 51.58
C VAL A 361 -10.59 -42.88 51.81
N GLN A 362 -10.16 -42.69 53.06
CA GLN A 362 -8.75 -42.64 53.42
C GLN A 362 -8.01 -43.91 52.95
N THR A 363 -8.57 -45.08 53.23
CA THR A 363 -7.97 -46.37 52.87
C THR A 363 -7.91 -46.57 51.36
N ALA A 364 -9.02 -46.28 50.65
CA ALA A 364 -9.10 -46.43 49.21
C ALA A 364 -8.12 -45.49 48.49
N TYR A 365 -8.00 -44.25 48.96
CA TYR A 365 -7.13 -43.25 48.38
C TYR A 365 -5.64 -43.61 48.52
N SER A 366 -5.21 -44.07 49.70
CA SER A 366 -3.83 -44.51 49.94
C SER A 366 -3.45 -45.73 49.09
N ASN A 367 -4.40 -46.59 48.76
CA ASN A 367 -4.17 -47.76 47.88
C ASN A 367 -3.97 -47.36 46.42
N ILE A 368 -4.63 -46.29 45.94
CA ILE A 368 -4.54 -45.84 44.53
C ILE A 368 -3.36 -44.90 44.32
N ASN A 369 -2.97 -44.09 45.30
CA ASN A 369 -1.88 -43.12 45.21
C ASN A 369 -0.79 -43.38 46.27
N PRO A 370 0.10 -44.38 46.06
CA PRO A 370 1.17 -44.69 47.01
C PRO A 370 2.12 -43.50 47.15
N GLY A 371 2.23 -42.93 48.35
CA GLY A 371 3.13 -41.81 48.66
C GLY A 371 2.47 -40.46 48.91
N ARG A 372 1.14 -40.32 48.74
CA ARG A 372 0.39 -39.11 49.14
C ARG A 372 -0.41 -39.33 50.43
N ASN A 373 -0.42 -38.34 51.33
CA ASN A 373 -1.10 -38.39 52.63
C ASN A 373 -2.33 -37.48 52.66
N ILE A 374 -3.53 -38.05 52.81
CA ILE A 374 -4.80 -37.30 52.90
C ILE A 374 -5.35 -37.15 54.33
N THR A 375 -4.61 -37.61 55.34
CA THR A 375 -5.04 -37.53 56.75
C THR A 375 -5.46 -36.11 57.17
N PRO A 376 -4.72 -35.04 56.80
CA PRO A 376 -5.12 -33.67 57.17
C PRO A 376 -6.51 -33.28 56.66
N SER A 377 -6.85 -33.65 55.42
CA SER A 377 -8.15 -33.34 54.82
C SER A 377 -9.29 -34.13 55.47
N ILE A 378 -9.03 -35.38 55.87
CA ILE A 378 -10.00 -36.22 56.60
C ILE A 378 -10.24 -35.65 58.00
N GLU A 379 -9.20 -35.23 58.71
CA GLU A 379 -9.35 -34.61 60.04
C GLU A 379 -10.05 -33.24 59.96
N LEU A 380 -9.77 -32.44 58.93
CA LEU A 380 -10.49 -31.18 58.70
C LEU A 380 -11.98 -31.42 58.47
N MET A 381 -12.36 -32.39 57.64
CA MET A 381 -13.77 -32.72 57.41
C MET A 381 -14.45 -33.16 58.71
N LYS A 382 -13.79 -33.96 59.55
CA LYS A 382 -14.34 -34.32 60.87
C LYS A 382 -14.56 -33.08 61.73
N ASP A 383 -13.59 -32.18 61.77
CA ASP A 383 -13.65 -30.95 62.57
C ASP A 383 -14.81 -30.06 62.13
N VAL A 384 -14.93 -29.79 60.83
CA VAL A 384 -16.01 -28.95 60.26
C VAL A 384 -17.37 -29.59 60.50
N LEU A 385 -17.54 -30.86 60.15
CA LEU A 385 -18.82 -31.55 60.32
C LEU A 385 -19.28 -31.52 61.78
N THR A 386 -18.37 -31.76 62.72
CA THR A 386 -18.69 -31.82 64.15
C THR A 386 -18.90 -30.45 64.79
N LYS A 387 -17.96 -29.52 64.60
CA LYS A 387 -17.98 -28.21 65.28
C LYS A 387 -18.89 -27.20 64.62
N ASP A 388 -18.96 -27.19 63.30
CA ASP A 388 -19.63 -26.12 62.54
C ASP A 388 -21.03 -26.50 62.07
N PHE A 389 -21.27 -27.80 61.86
CA PHE A 389 -22.55 -28.32 61.36
C PHE A 389 -23.27 -29.26 62.36
N GLY A 390 -22.69 -29.50 63.54
CA GLY A 390 -23.29 -30.30 64.61
C GLY A 390 -23.49 -31.79 64.28
N VAL A 391 -22.78 -32.31 63.28
CA VAL A 391 -22.81 -33.71 62.85
C VAL A 391 -21.97 -34.56 63.79
N SER A 392 -22.53 -35.65 64.33
CA SER A 392 -21.75 -36.67 65.02
C SER A 392 -21.08 -37.58 63.99
N LEU A 393 -19.85 -38.02 64.26
CA LEU A 393 -19.18 -39.00 63.39
C LEU A 393 -19.91 -40.36 63.35
N ASP A 394 -20.77 -40.62 64.35
CA ASP A 394 -21.60 -41.82 64.43
C ASP A 394 -23.02 -41.61 63.87
N ASP A 395 -23.34 -40.40 63.39
CA ASP A 395 -24.57 -40.18 62.62
C ASP A 395 -24.50 -41.01 61.33
N THR A 396 -25.64 -41.58 60.94
CA THR A 396 -25.80 -42.16 59.60
C THR A 396 -25.65 -41.07 58.53
N ILE A 397 -25.25 -41.45 57.32
CA ILE A 397 -25.10 -40.49 56.22
C ILE A 397 -26.37 -39.62 56.00
N PRO A 398 -27.60 -40.17 55.99
CA PRO A 398 -28.81 -39.35 55.87
C PRO A 398 -29.01 -38.35 57.03
N GLU A 399 -28.71 -38.73 58.27
CA GLU A 399 -28.80 -37.85 59.44
C GLU A 399 -27.78 -36.71 59.36
N ALA A 400 -26.55 -37.00 58.95
CA ALA A 400 -25.51 -36.01 58.75
C ALA A 400 -25.92 -34.98 57.67
N VAL A 401 -26.45 -35.43 56.53
CA VAL A 401 -26.92 -34.54 55.44
C VAL A 401 -28.07 -33.64 55.90
N GLN A 402 -28.99 -34.13 56.73
CA GLN A 402 -30.06 -33.30 57.28
C GLN A 402 -29.53 -32.19 58.20
N LYS A 403 -28.61 -32.51 59.11
CA LYS A 403 -28.00 -31.54 60.03
C LYS A 403 -27.17 -30.47 59.32
N ILE A 404 -26.41 -30.90 58.31
CA ILE A 404 -25.67 -30.02 57.41
C ILE A 404 -26.61 -29.03 56.73
N ASN A 405 -27.68 -29.52 56.09
CA ASN A 405 -28.59 -28.67 55.34
C ASN A 405 -29.29 -27.65 56.25
N ALA A 406 -29.77 -28.08 57.42
CA ALA A 406 -30.43 -27.19 58.38
C ALA A 406 -29.50 -26.07 58.87
N THR A 407 -28.26 -26.42 59.21
CA THR A 407 -27.25 -25.45 59.69
C THR A 407 -26.80 -24.53 58.55
N PHE A 408 -26.61 -25.06 57.34
CA PHE A 408 -26.21 -24.28 56.16
C PHE A 408 -27.25 -23.19 55.82
N TYR A 409 -28.53 -23.54 55.67
CA TYR A 409 -29.56 -22.56 55.33
C TYR A 409 -29.68 -21.46 56.39
N THR A 410 -29.52 -21.83 57.67
CA THR A 410 -29.54 -20.86 58.78
C THR A 410 -28.33 -19.93 58.74
N ARG A 411 -27.13 -20.48 58.45
CA ARG A 411 -25.86 -19.75 58.56
C ARG A 411 -25.52 -18.91 57.33
N PHE A 412 -25.85 -19.36 56.13
CA PHE A 412 -25.36 -18.76 54.88
C PHE A 412 -26.45 -18.23 53.94
N VAL A 413 -27.71 -18.70 54.08
CA VAL A 413 -28.81 -18.31 53.18
C VAL A 413 -29.78 -17.33 53.85
N ASN A 414 -30.16 -17.57 55.11
CA ASN A 414 -31.14 -16.75 55.82
C ASN A 414 -30.55 -15.56 56.59
N ASN A 415 -29.23 -15.41 56.61
CA ASN A 415 -28.54 -14.39 57.39
C ASN A 415 -28.06 -13.24 56.48
N GLU A 416 -28.95 -12.31 56.14
CA GLU A 416 -28.63 -11.15 55.26
C GLU A 416 -27.48 -10.30 55.82
N THR A 417 -27.36 -10.20 57.15
CA THR A 417 -26.26 -9.47 57.81
C THR A 417 -24.91 -10.12 57.61
N TRP A 418 -24.83 -11.43 57.36
CA TRP A 418 -23.55 -12.10 57.09
C TRP A 418 -22.90 -11.58 55.80
N TRP A 419 -23.70 -11.27 54.77
CA TRP A 419 -23.21 -10.74 53.50
C TRP A 419 -22.88 -9.26 53.56
N GLU A 420 -23.66 -8.47 54.28
CA GLU A 420 -23.37 -7.05 54.55
C GLU A 420 -22.09 -6.91 55.40
N GLU A 421 -21.95 -7.74 56.43
CA GLU A 421 -20.73 -7.81 57.25
C GLU A 421 -19.54 -8.35 56.45
N ALA A 422 -19.67 -9.45 55.71
CA ALA A 422 -18.58 -9.97 54.88
C ALA A 422 -18.12 -8.92 53.87
N SER A 423 -19.03 -8.26 53.14
CA SER A 423 -18.71 -7.20 52.17
C SER A 423 -18.04 -5.99 52.83
N PHE A 424 -18.56 -5.56 53.99
CA PHE A 424 -17.97 -4.48 54.79
C PHE A 424 -16.57 -4.85 55.31
N TYR A 425 -16.38 -6.06 55.83
CA TYR A 425 -15.10 -6.55 56.35
C TYR A 425 -14.07 -6.80 55.25
N LEU A 426 -14.49 -7.28 54.07
CA LEU A 426 -13.64 -7.48 52.91
C LEU A 426 -13.16 -6.17 52.27
N SER A 427 -13.95 -5.10 52.38
CA SER A 427 -13.54 -3.75 51.97
C SER A 427 -12.59 -3.05 52.96
N THR A 428 -12.45 -3.58 54.19
CA THR A 428 -11.73 -2.91 55.28
C THR A 428 -10.53 -3.69 55.86
N TYR A 429 -10.19 -4.88 55.34
CA TYR A 429 -9.24 -5.76 56.04
C TYR A 429 -7.76 -5.71 55.69
N SER A 430 -7.03 -5.98 56.78
CA SER A 430 -5.61 -6.08 56.98
C SER A 430 -5.29 -7.34 57.78
N LEU A 431 -4.38 -8.18 57.28
CA LEU A 431 -4.22 -9.63 57.49
C LEU A 431 -3.85 -10.13 58.92
N ARG A 432 -4.49 -9.67 60.00
CA ARG A 432 -4.31 -10.33 61.33
C ARG A 432 -5.52 -10.36 62.28
N GLY A 433 -6.58 -9.59 62.03
CA GLY A 433 -7.68 -9.43 62.99
C GLY A 433 -8.92 -10.30 62.76
N GLU A 434 -9.33 -10.53 61.50
CA GLU A 434 -10.59 -11.24 61.15
C GLU A 434 -10.43 -12.22 59.98
N GLU A 435 -9.19 -12.51 59.55
CA GLU A 435 -8.90 -13.66 58.67
C GLU A 435 -9.48 -14.96 59.23
N TRP A 436 -9.63 -15.06 60.55
CA TRP A 436 -10.25 -16.21 61.19
C TRP A 436 -11.68 -16.44 60.70
N PHE A 437 -12.50 -15.41 60.49
CA PHE A 437 -13.92 -15.61 60.19
C PHE A 437 -14.17 -16.02 58.73
N VAL A 438 -13.55 -15.31 57.78
CA VAL A 438 -13.74 -15.55 56.34
C VAL A 438 -13.03 -16.85 55.90
N ASN A 439 -11.79 -17.09 56.35
CA ASN A 439 -11.09 -18.33 56.01
C ASN A 439 -11.82 -19.55 56.59
N ASN A 440 -12.37 -19.46 57.81
CA ASN A 440 -13.18 -20.55 58.37
C ASN A 440 -14.48 -20.77 57.58
N ALA A 441 -15.18 -19.73 57.13
CA ALA A 441 -16.39 -19.91 56.33
C ALA A 441 -16.13 -20.62 55.00
N PHE A 442 -15.05 -20.28 54.28
CA PHE A 442 -14.67 -20.98 53.05
C PHE A 442 -14.18 -22.40 53.32
N VAL A 443 -13.38 -22.61 54.37
CA VAL A 443 -12.95 -23.94 54.82
C VAL A 443 -14.15 -24.83 55.16
N ASP A 444 -15.15 -24.27 55.85
CA ASP A 444 -16.39 -24.94 56.19
C ASP A 444 -17.17 -25.35 54.92
N ILE A 445 -17.24 -24.45 53.92
CA ILE A 445 -17.88 -24.70 52.61
C ILE A 445 -17.13 -25.78 51.80
N TYR A 446 -15.81 -25.74 51.75
CA TYR A 446 -15.01 -26.70 50.96
C TYR A 446 -15.01 -28.09 51.57
N ALA A 447 -14.89 -28.20 52.89
CA ALA A 447 -15.02 -29.47 53.59
C ALA A 447 -16.42 -30.08 53.33
N LEU A 448 -17.45 -29.23 53.29
CA LEU A 448 -18.80 -29.62 52.95
C LEU A 448 -18.93 -30.10 51.49
N LEU A 449 -18.41 -29.37 50.50
CA LEU A 449 -18.45 -29.77 49.09
C LEU A 449 -17.74 -31.11 48.83
N ASN A 450 -16.58 -31.33 49.45
CA ASN A 450 -15.85 -32.60 49.35
C ASN A 450 -16.63 -33.75 49.96
N PHE A 451 -17.23 -33.53 51.15
CA PHE A 451 -18.13 -34.50 51.75
C PHE A 451 -19.32 -34.81 50.81
N MET A 452 -19.88 -33.81 50.13
CA MET A 452 -21.01 -34.01 49.20
C MET A 452 -20.60 -34.72 47.90
N TRP A 453 -19.41 -34.46 47.36
CA TRP A 453 -18.88 -35.19 46.20
C TRP A 453 -18.57 -36.65 46.52
N MET A 454 -18.10 -36.94 47.74
CA MET A 454 -17.96 -38.30 48.23
C MET A 454 -19.31 -39.03 48.17
N LEU A 455 -20.39 -38.39 48.61
CA LEU A 455 -21.74 -38.99 48.53
C LEU A 455 -22.21 -39.25 47.09
N TYR A 456 -21.77 -38.43 46.13
CA TYR A 456 -22.13 -38.56 44.72
C TYR A 456 -21.38 -39.72 44.04
N TYR A 457 -20.04 -39.74 44.10
CA TYR A 457 -19.21 -40.54 43.19
C TYR A 457 -18.71 -41.88 43.77
N ILE A 458 -18.83 -42.09 45.08
CA ILE A 458 -18.39 -43.33 45.73
C ILE A 458 -19.21 -44.56 45.31
N PRO A 459 -20.55 -44.50 45.18
CA PRO A 459 -21.35 -45.64 44.74
C PRO A 459 -21.02 -46.14 43.33
N GLU A 460 -20.45 -45.28 42.48
CA GLU A 460 -20.09 -45.58 41.09
C GLU A 460 -18.64 -46.10 40.91
N GLY A 461 -17.84 -46.14 42.00
CA GLY A 461 -16.44 -46.59 41.97
C GLY A 461 -15.48 -45.70 41.18
N THR A 462 -15.93 -44.53 40.72
CA THR A 462 -15.22 -43.58 39.86
C THR A 462 -14.41 -42.55 40.64
N TYR A 463 -14.87 -42.15 41.84
CA TYR A 463 -14.26 -41.06 42.60
C TYR A 463 -12.78 -41.30 42.92
N VAL A 464 -12.48 -42.46 43.50
CA VAL A 464 -11.12 -42.81 43.94
C VAL A 464 -10.19 -43.05 42.75
N LYS A 465 -10.71 -43.65 41.66
CA LYS A 465 -9.98 -43.87 40.40
C LYS A 465 -9.61 -42.58 39.66
N SER A 466 -10.44 -41.55 39.78
CA SER A 466 -10.22 -40.27 39.10
C SER A 466 -9.11 -39.42 39.71
N GLY A 467 -8.54 -39.83 40.86
CA GLY A 467 -7.53 -39.03 41.58
C GLY A 467 -8.06 -37.71 42.17
N ARG A 468 -9.35 -37.40 42.00
CA ARG A 468 -9.99 -36.13 42.42
C ARG A 468 -10.10 -35.94 43.93
N ILE A 469 -9.83 -36.99 44.71
CA ILE A 469 -9.64 -36.89 46.15
C ILE A 469 -8.40 -36.02 46.51
N ASN A 470 -7.56 -35.65 45.53
CA ASN A 470 -6.51 -34.62 45.65
C ASN A 470 -6.98 -33.16 45.61
N TYR A 471 -8.27 -32.83 45.44
CA TYR A 471 -8.70 -31.42 45.38
C TYR A 471 -8.78 -30.71 46.76
N ILE A 472 -8.08 -31.26 47.75
CA ILE A 472 -7.58 -30.48 48.88
C ILE A 472 -6.10 -30.80 49.01
N ASP A 473 -5.34 -30.35 48.05
CA ASP A 473 -4.12 -29.68 48.44
C ASP A 473 -4.57 -28.22 48.65
N PHE A 474 -4.78 -27.81 49.90
CA PHE A 474 -4.94 -26.38 50.18
C PHE A 474 -3.73 -25.63 49.60
N LEU A 475 -2.57 -26.29 49.57
CA LEU A 475 -1.40 -25.87 48.81
C LEU A 475 -1.63 -25.86 47.29
N THR A 476 -2.31 -26.77 46.57
CA THR A 476 -2.63 -26.59 45.12
C THR A 476 -3.90 -25.83 44.78
N PHE A 477 -4.79 -25.51 45.72
CA PHE A 477 -5.82 -24.48 45.49
C PHE A 477 -5.24 -23.06 45.72
N TYR A 478 -4.22 -22.93 46.59
CA TYR A 478 -3.39 -21.71 46.69
C TYR A 478 -2.18 -21.68 45.73
N GLN A 479 -1.68 -22.83 45.26
CA GLN A 479 -0.61 -22.97 44.25
C GLN A 479 -1.21 -23.11 42.85
N ALA A 480 -2.53 -23.29 42.71
CA ALA A 480 -3.22 -22.94 41.49
C ALA A 480 -3.29 -21.41 41.47
N TRP A 481 -2.24 -20.83 40.90
CA TRP A 481 -2.12 -19.41 40.58
C TRP A 481 -2.10 -18.53 41.83
N THR A 482 -0.94 -18.44 42.49
CA THR A 482 -0.57 -17.22 43.22
C THR A 482 -0.56 -16.06 42.21
N GLY A 483 -1.72 -15.53 41.87
CA GLY A 483 -1.91 -14.38 40.99
C GLY A 483 -2.14 -13.12 41.82
N GLY A 484 -1.62 -12.00 41.34
CA GLY A 484 -1.97 -10.69 41.89
C GLY A 484 -3.22 -10.14 41.20
N HIS A 485 -4.20 -9.65 41.97
CA HIS A 485 -5.26 -8.80 41.45
C HIS A 485 -4.74 -7.37 41.33
N ALA A 486 -4.66 -6.87 40.10
CA ALA A 486 -4.09 -5.57 39.82
C ALA A 486 -5.06 -4.44 40.15
N VAL A 487 -4.55 -3.44 40.88
CA VAL A 487 -5.32 -2.36 41.49
C VAL A 487 -4.50 -1.07 41.51
N THR A 488 -5.11 0.09 41.77
CA THR A 488 -4.39 1.37 41.69
C THR A 488 -4.40 2.09 43.04
N ILE A 489 -3.22 2.49 43.52
CA ILE A 489 -3.02 3.37 44.67
C ILE A 489 -3.20 4.82 44.19
N ILE A 490 -4.17 5.52 44.78
CA ILE A 490 -4.48 6.92 44.43
C ILE A 490 -4.18 7.89 45.57
N GLY A 491 -3.73 7.39 46.73
CA GLY A 491 -3.48 8.25 47.88
C GLY A 491 -3.19 7.49 49.16
N TYR A 492 -3.16 8.24 50.26
CA TYR A 492 -2.96 7.70 51.59
C TYR A 492 -3.63 8.57 52.66
N ASP A 493 -3.87 7.99 53.83
CA ASP A 493 -4.40 8.66 55.02
C ASP A 493 -3.75 8.08 56.28
N ASP A 494 -2.81 8.82 56.87
CA ASP A 494 -2.07 8.44 58.08
C ASP A 494 -2.96 8.40 59.34
N ASN A 495 -4.12 9.07 59.31
CA ASN A 495 -5.02 9.17 60.46
C ASN A 495 -6.12 8.10 60.45
N THR A 496 -6.33 7.40 59.32
CA THR A 496 -7.28 6.30 59.24
C THR A 496 -6.90 5.22 60.25
N THR A 497 -7.88 4.77 61.03
CA THR A 497 -7.71 3.62 61.94
C THR A 497 -8.14 2.36 61.19
N THR A 498 -7.23 1.39 61.07
CA THR A 498 -7.49 0.06 60.50
C THR A 498 -7.45 -0.99 61.61
N PRO A 499 -8.00 -2.19 61.39
CA PRO A 499 -8.00 -3.25 62.40
C PRO A 499 -6.60 -3.65 62.89
N ASP A 500 -5.56 -3.46 62.09
CA ASP A 500 -4.18 -3.85 62.40
C ASP A 500 -3.23 -2.70 62.76
N GLY A 501 -3.66 -1.44 62.67
CA GLY A 501 -2.80 -0.27 62.90
C GLY A 501 -3.43 1.08 62.55
N LYS A 502 -2.59 2.12 62.51
CA LYS A 502 -2.96 3.43 61.95
C LYS A 502 -2.31 3.60 60.58
N GLY A 503 -3.04 4.25 59.69
CA GLY A 503 -2.60 4.57 58.34
C GLY A 503 -3.10 3.57 57.30
N ALA A 504 -3.59 4.10 56.18
CA ALA A 504 -4.00 3.29 55.03
C ALA A 504 -3.67 3.98 53.71
N LEU A 505 -3.32 3.18 52.70
CA LEU A 505 -3.37 3.55 51.29
C LEU A 505 -4.84 3.64 50.85
N ILE A 506 -5.12 4.52 49.89
CA ILE A 506 -6.45 4.66 49.28
C ILE A 506 -6.35 4.04 47.88
N MET A 507 -7.21 3.08 47.61
CA MET A 507 -7.17 2.23 46.44
C MET A 507 -8.44 2.40 45.61
N VAL A 508 -8.33 2.22 44.29
CA VAL A 508 -9.48 2.10 43.38
C VAL A 508 -9.47 0.72 42.71
N ASN A 509 -10.65 0.10 42.62
CA ASN A 509 -10.87 -1.22 42.01
C ASN A 509 -11.51 -1.10 40.63
N SER A 510 -11.59 -2.21 39.89
CA SER A 510 -12.26 -2.29 38.59
C SER A 510 -13.50 -3.18 38.61
N TRP A 511 -14.26 -3.19 39.71
CA TRP A 511 -15.46 -4.04 39.87
C TRP A 511 -16.77 -3.23 39.90
N GLY A 512 -16.73 -2.00 39.37
CA GLY A 512 -17.88 -1.10 39.35
C GLY A 512 -18.14 -0.38 40.67
N THR A 513 -19.12 0.51 40.64
CA THR A 513 -19.48 1.38 41.77
C THR A 513 -20.28 0.68 42.86
N ASP A 514 -20.84 -0.49 42.58
CA ASP A 514 -21.63 -1.25 43.56
C ASP A 514 -20.74 -2.03 44.55
N TRP A 515 -19.43 -2.08 44.29
CA TRP A 515 -18.45 -2.74 45.15
C TRP A 515 -17.68 -1.74 46.03
N GLY A 516 -17.37 -2.13 47.28
CA GLY A 516 -16.59 -1.32 48.21
C GLY A 516 -17.26 0.00 48.59
N ASP A 517 -16.48 1.06 48.78
CA ASP A 517 -16.98 2.44 48.92
C ASP A 517 -17.03 3.10 47.54
N ASN A 518 -18.08 2.80 46.76
CA ASN A 518 -18.27 3.32 45.40
C ASN A 518 -17.10 2.99 44.45
N GLY A 519 -16.52 1.79 44.56
CA GLY A 519 -15.35 1.33 43.82
C GLY A 519 -14.00 1.57 44.50
N PHE A 520 -13.98 2.28 45.63
CA PHE A 520 -12.78 2.58 46.40
C PHE A 520 -12.68 1.73 47.67
N TRP A 521 -11.46 1.55 48.19
CA TRP A 521 -11.27 1.02 49.54
C TRP A 521 -9.98 1.53 50.19
N LYS A 522 -9.82 1.22 51.47
CA LYS A 522 -8.63 1.57 52.25
C LYS A 522 -7.81 0.34 52.58
N TYR A 523 -6.55 0.34 52.20
CA TYR A 523 -5.63 -0.77 52.42
C TYR A 523 -4.59 -0.40 53.48
N SER A 524 -4.58 -1.09 54.63
CA SER A 524 -3.75 -0.65 55.76
C SER A 524 -2.26 -0.66 55.42
N TYR A 525 -1.50 0.24 56.05
CA TYR A 525 -0.04 0.27 55.89
C TYR A 525 0.61 -1.03 56.31
N LYS A 526 0.16 -1.61 57.41
CA LYS A 526 0.75 -2.85 57.91
C LYS A 526 0.42 -4.03 57.00
N ALA A 527 -0.77 -4.11 56.41
CA ALA A 527 -1.06 -5.07 55.36
C ALA A 527 -0.12 -4.87 54.17
N ALA A 528 -0.08 -3.66 53.60
CA ALA A 528 0.77 -3.32 52.45
C ALA A 528 2.27 -3.58 52.66
N ARG A 529 2.75 -3.53 53.90
CA ARG A 529 4.16 -3.72 54.29
C ARG A 529 4.48 -5.12 54.84
N THR A 530 3.49 -6.01 54.97
CA THR A 530 3.74 -7.35 55.54
C THR A 530 4.45 -8.23 54.50
N TYR A 531 5.77 -8.35 54.65
CA TYR A 531 6.65 -9.23 53.89
C TYR A 531 6.65 -10.65 54.49
N THR A 532 6.22 -11.66 53.73
CA THR A 532 6.54 -13.06 54.06
C THR A 532 7.83 -13.45 53.34
N TYR A 533 8.92 -13.51 54.11
CA TYR A 533 10.26 -13.88 53.67
C TYR A 533 10.27 -15.23 52.93
N HIS A 534 10.66 -15.22 51.65
CA HIS A 534 10.97 -16.43 50.88
C HIS A 534 12.36 -16.94 51.29
N ASP A 535 12.44 -17.75 52.36
CA ASP A 535 13.71 -18.43 52.69
C ASP A 535 13.90 -19.65 51.78
N TYR A 536 14.66 -19.47 50.69
CA TYR A 536 15.10 -20.56 49.81
C TYR A 536 15.89 -21.65 50.56
N ARG A 537 16.32 -21.43 51.81
CA ARG A 537 17.10 -22.41 52.59
C ARG A 537 16.27 -23.44 53.36
N TYR A 538 14.95 -23.28 53.50
CA TYR A 538 14.13 -24.19 54.33
C TYR A 538 12.93 -24.85 53.64
N GLY A 539 12.70 -24.64 52.34
CA GLY A 539 11.73 -25.44 51.56
C GLY A 539 10.27 -25.36 52.03
N ASN A 540 9.89 -24.39 52.86
CA ASN A 540 8.50 -24.13 53.20
C ASN A 540 8.30 -22.66 53.62
N PRO A 541 7.56 -21.84 52.84
CA PRO A 541 7.28 -20.44 53.19
C PRO A 541 6.34 -20.35 54.39
N TYR A 542 6.52 -19.33 55.24
CA TYR A 542 5.77 -19.17 56.49
C TYR A 542 4.25 -19.16 56.29
N VAL A 543 3.60 -19.62 57.35
CA VAL A 543 2.34 -20.35 57.36
C VAL A 543 1.34 -19.61 58.26
N ILE A 544 0.15 -19.27 57.76
CA ILE A 544 -1.01 -19.12 58.64
C ILE A 544 -1.57 -20.52 58.86
N SER A 545 -1.65 -20.92 60.13
CA SER A 545 -2.32 -22.15 60.50
C SER A 545 -3.82 -21.91 60.55
N VAL A 546 -4.57 -22.56 59.65
CA VAL A 546 -6.03 -22.62 59.76
C VAL A 546 -6.36 -23.78 60.71
N ARG A 547 -6.89 -23.43 61.89
CA ARG A 547 -7.34 -24.36 62.94
C ARG A 547 -6.31 -25.41 63.38
N ASP A 548 -5.01 -25.08 63.39
CA ASP A 548 -3.90 -25.99 63.78
C ASP A 548 -3.68 -27.21 62.85
N ILE A 549 -4.40 -27.31 61.71
CA ILE A 549 -4.40 -28.52 60.84
C ILE A 549 -3.73 -28.26 59.48
N ILE A 550 -3.81 -27.04 58.93
CA ILE A 550 -3.36 -26.73 57.55
C ILE A 550 -2.56 -25.42 57.51
N SER A 551 -1.50 -25.42 56.70
CA SER A 551 -0.52 -24.36 56.60
C SER A 551 -0.63 -23.58 55.28
N LEU A 552 -0.87 -22.26 55.30
CA LEU A 552 -1.04 -21.45 54.07
C LEU A 552 -0.05 -20.27 53.94
N PRO A 553 0.62 -20.09 52.78
CA PRO A 553 1.41 -18.88 52.49
C PRO A 553 0.53 -17.74 51.96
N VAL A 554 0.83 -16.49 52.34
CA VAL A 554 0.17 -15.27 51.86
C VAL A 554 1.25 -14.32 51.34
N PHE A 555 1.23 -13.93 50.06
CA PHE A 555 2.14 -12.93 49.48
C PHE A 555 1.39 -11.62 49.18
N ILE A 556 2.07 -10.52 48.86
CA ILE A 556 1.49 -9.31 48.24
C ILE A 556 2.43 -8.97 47.10
N SER A 557 1.96 -8.99 45.83
CA SER A 557 2.66 -8.51 44.61
C SER A 557 4.19 -8.53 44.63
N TYR A 558 4.80 -9.57 45.19
CA TYR A 558 6.24 -9.61 45.49
C TYR A 558 6.82 -8.35 46.19
N GLY A 559 5.97 -7.49 46.79
CA GLY A 559 6.31 -6.23 47.42
C GLY A 559 6.42 -5.03 46.48
N GLU A 560 5.87 -5.07 45.26
CA GLU A 560 6.17 -4.11 44.19
C GLU A 560 5.01 -3.17 43.83
N ALA A 561 5.36 -1.94 43.41
CA ALA A 561 4.43 -0.99 42.81
C ALA A 561 5.10 -0.22 41.65
N PHE A 562 4.32 0.11 40.62
CA PHE A 562 4.80 0.57 39.32
C PHE A 562 4.41 2.03 39.06
N VAL A 563 5.39 2.83 38.67
CA VAL A 563 5.22 4.23 38.27
C VAL A 563 5.28 4.33 36.75
N TYR A 564 4.30 5.00 36.16
CA TYR A 564 4.18 5.19 34.71
C TYR A 564 4.57 6.62 34.33
N VAL A 565 5.23 6.84 33.18
CA VAL A 565 5.68 8.17 32.75
C VAL A 565 5.40 8.43 31.26
N PRO A 566 4.49 9.38 30.90
CA PRO A 566 4.28 9.78 29.52
C PRO A 566 5.55 10.28 28.81
N LYS A 567 5.74 9.95 27.53
CA LYS A 567 6.80 10.53 26.68
C LYS A 567 6.70 12.06 26.64
N ALA A 568 5.48 12.57 26.44
CA ALA A 568 5.11 13.97 26.49
C ALA A 568 3.58 14.09 26.53
N ALA A 569 3.06 15.27 26.85
CA ALA A 569 1.61 15.55 26.87
C ALA A 569 0.94 15.31 25.51
N ASP A 570 1.56 15.82 24.45
CA ASP A 570 1.08 15.74 23.06
C ASP A 570 2.13 15.07 22.17
N TYR A 571 2.62 13.90 22.60
CA TYR A 571 3.61 13.16 21.84
C TYR A 571 3.08 12.76 20.47
N LYS A 572 3.92 12.95 19.44
CA LYS A 572 3.67 12.50 18.08
C LYS A 572 4.90 11.74 17.61
N PRO A 573 4.77 10.44 17.30
CA PRO A 573 5.86 9.67 16.72
C PRO A 573 6.41 10.38 15.49
N LYS A 574 7.73 10.59 15.46
CA LYS A 574 8.42 11.21 14.33
C LYS A 574 8.65 10.18 13.23
N LEU A 575 8.97 8.94 13.62
CA LEU A 575 9.18 7.82 12.71
C LEU A 575 8.35 6.63 13.17
N MET A 576 7.68 5.98 12.23
CA MET A 576 6.90 4.78 12.49
C MET A 576 7.21 3.72 11.45
N THR A 577 7.08 2.45 11.82
CA THR A 577 7.00 1.37 10.86
C THR A 577 5.63 0.71 10.89
N VAL A 578 5.17 0.22 9.76
CA VAL A 578 4.00 -0.67 9.65
C VAL A 578 4.51 -2.04 9.24
N VAL A 579 4.06 -3.09 9.91
CA VAL A 579 4.50 -4.48 9.69
C VAL A 579 3.28 -5.38 9.69
N GLY A 580 3.06 -6.12 8.60
CA GLY A 580 2.08 -7.20 8.53
C GLY A 580 2.79 -8.55 8.53
N ILE A 581 2.35 -9.47 9.38
CA ILE A 581 2.78 -10.87 9.30
C ILE A 581 1.52 -11.73 9.21
N LYS A 582 1.62 -12.84 8.48
CA LYS A 582 0.58 -13.86 8.41
C LYS A 582 1.22 -15.22 8.65
N HIS A 583 0.88 -15.86 9.75
CA HIS A 583 1.27 -17.23 10.09
C HIS A 583 0.01 -18.01 10.51
N PRO A 584 -0.13 -19.30 10.16
CA PRO A 584 -1.19 -20.16 10.68
C PRO A 584 -1.16 -20.31 12.21
N TYR A 585 0.04 -20.42 12.80
CA TYR A 585 0.27 -20.42 14.25
C TYR A 585 1.16 -19.25 14.62
N ARG A 586 0.56 -18.19 15.15
CA ARG A 586 1.26 -16.90 15.26
C ARG A 586 2.21 -16.83 16.47
N GLY A 587 1.98 -17.66 17.49
CA GLY A 587 2.95 -17.86 18.58
C GLY A 587 4.29 -18.39 18.08
N GLU A 588 4.34 -19.09 16.95
CA GLU A 588 5.64 -19.52 16.41
C GLU A 588 6.53 -18.36 15.94
N VAL A 589 5.91 -17.19 15.70
CA VAL A 589 6.60 -15.97 15.27
C VAL A 589 6.89 -15.02 16.41
N ILE A 590 6.11 -15.07 17.49
CA ILE A 590 6.15 -14.10 18.59
C ILE A 590 6.74 -14.72 19.84
N ASP A 591 6.60 -16.02 20.07
CA ASP A 591 6.96 -16.63 21.34
C ASP A 591 8.47 -16.72 21.53
N GLY A 592 8.88 -16.36 22.74
CA GLY A 592 10.26 -16.49 23.19
C GLY A 592 10.52 -17.87 23.76
N VAL A 593 11.79 -18.21 23.94
CA VAL A 593 12.19 -19.46 24.59
C VAL A 593 13.20 -19.15 25.66
N TYR A 594 13.00 -19.71 26.85
CA TYR A 594 13.94 -19.61 27.96
C TYR A 594 14.35 -20.99 28.47
N ASN A 595 15.48 -21.07 29.17
CA ASN A 595 15.94 -22.29 29.80
C ASN A 595 15.23 -22.51 31.15
N ALA A 596 14.51 -23.62 31.29
CA ALA A 596 13.70 -23.93 32.48
C ALA A 596 14.49 -24.05 33.79
N THR A 597 15.83 -24.14 33.73
CA THR A 597 16.69 -24.41 34.90
C THR A 597 17.29 -23.12 35.46
N ASN A 598 17.76 -22.22 34.60
CA ASN A 598 18.43 -20.99 34.99
C ASN A 598 17.71 -19.72 34.52
N TYR A 599 16.59 -19.85 33.81
CA TYR A 599 15.78 -18.75 33.27
C TYR A 599 16.50 -17.86 32.25
N GLU A 600 17.61 -18.33 31.65
CA GLU A 600 18.28 -17.62 30.57
C GLU A 600 17.43 -17.65 29.29
N ILE A 601 17.28 -16.50 28.63
CA ILE A 601 16.67 -16.43 27.30
C ILE A 601 17.55 -17.17 26.30
N LEU A 602 16.93 -18.10 25.58
CA LEU A 602 17.51 -18.79 24.43
C LEU A 602 17.10 -18.13 23.11
N TYR A 603 15.84 -17.69 23.01
CA TYR A 603 15.31 -16.94 21.89
C TYR A 603 14.39 -15.83 22.42
N TRP A 604 14.58 -14.61 21.93
CA TRP A 604 13.73 -13.47 22.27
C TRP A 604 12.33 -13.65 21.70
N ALA A 605 11.32 -13.19 22.44
CA ALA A 605 9.97 -13.06 21.95
C ALA A 605 9.83 -11.79 21.09
N GLY A 606 8.66 -11.61 20.49
CA GLY A 606 8.28 -10.43 19.72
C GLY A 606 8.76 -10.41 18.27
N ILE A 607 8.67 -9.23 17.67
CA ILE A 607 9.01 -8.93 16.28
C ILE A 607 10.16 -7.93 16.28
N PRO A 608 11.38 -8.38 15.98
CA PRO A 608 12.53 -7.50 15.86
C PRO A 608 12.38 -6.55 14.69
N VAL A 609 12.49 -5.25 14.98
CA VAL A 609 12.59 -4.17 14.00
C VAL A 609 13.85 -3.39 14.30
N GLY A 610 14.67 -3.13 13.28
CA GLY A 610 15.91 -2.40 13.46
C GLY A 610 16.27 -1.50 12.28
N VAL A 611 17.37 -0.78 12.45
CA VAL A 611 18.00 0.01 11.40
C VAL A 611 19.50 -0.25 11.37
N ALA A 612 20.03 -0.37 10.15
CA ALA A 612 21.44 -0.51 9.88
C ALA A 612 21.96 0.68 9.05
N VAL A 613 23.18 1.12 9.35
CA VAL A 613 23.89 2.15 8.60
C VAL A 613 25.11 1.51 7.97
N ASN A 614 25.24 1.60 6.64
CA ASN A 614 26.30 0.92 5.87
C ASN A 614 26.39 -0.60 6.13
N GLY A 615 25.25 -1.25 6.42
CA GLY A 615 25.17 -2.69 6.70
C GLY A 615 25.50 -3.09 8.15
N SER A 616 25.82 -2.14 9.03
CA SER A 616 25.99 -2.38 10.46
C SER A 616 24.73 -1.97 11.22
N PRO A 617 24.08 -2.88 11.98
CA PRO A 617 22.98 -2.53 12.86
C PRO A 617 23.40 -1.44 13.86
N VAL A 618 22.59 -0.39 13.98
CA VAL A 618 22.83 0.71 14.94
C VAL A 618 21.73 0.79 16.00
N TRP A 619 20.54 0.28 15.70
CA TRP A 619 19.41 0.21 16.63
C TRP A 619 18.50 -0.96 16.26
N GLU A 620 17.97 -1.65 17.27
CA GLU A 620 17.01 -2.73 17.14
C GLU A 620 16.12 -2.77 18.39
N HIS A 621 14.85 -3.09 18.19
CA HIS A 621 13.86 -3.27 19.25
C HIS A 621 12.91 -4.43 18.87
N SER A 622 12.61 -5.32 19.82
CA SER A 622 11.60 -6.37 19.63
C SER A 622 10.25 -5.90 20.15
N PHE A 623 9.28 -5.74 19.26
CA PHE A 623 7.92 -5.34 19.63
C PHE A 623 7.07 -6.55 19.96
N LEU A 624 6.15 -6.44 20.92
CA LEU A 624 5.35 -7.58 21.44
C LEU A 624 6.21 -8.64 22.15
N ASP A 625 7.28 -8.21 22.80
CA ASP A 625 8.18 -9.05 23.58
C ASP A 625 7.65 -9.19 25.03
N PHE A 626 6.59 -9.98 25.21
CA PHE A 626 5.91 -10.14 26.49
C PHE A 626 6.37 -11.40 27.22
N TRP A 627 6.49 -11.32 28.55
CA TRP A 627 6.89 -12.46 29.37
C TRP A 627 5.89 -13.61 29.31
N MET A 628 4.59 -13.29 29.18
CA MET A 628 3.55 -14.31 28.99
C MET A 628 3.78 -15.20 27.75
N ASP A 629 4.52 -14.71 26.75
CA ASP A 629 4.78 -15.41 25.48
C ASP A 629 6.08 -16.24 25.52
N TYR A 630 6.76 -16.32 26.67
CA TYR A 630 7.96 -17.15 26.82
C TYR A 630 7.60 -18.58 27.23
N ILE A 631 8.05 -19.55 26.44
CA ILE A 631 7.95 -20.98 26.77
C ILE A 631 9.30 -21.54 27.19
N SER A 632 9.30 -22.49 28.10
CA SER A 632 10.55 -23.12 28.53
C SER A 632 11.08 -24.11 27.49
N ASP A 633 12.39 -24.33 27.47
CA ASP A 633 13.06 -25.33 26.63
C ASP A 633 12.49 -26.76 26.83
N LYS A 634 12.00 -27.07 28.03
CA LYS A 634 11.29 -28.31 28.35
C LYS A 634 9.92 -28.38 27.71
N GLU A 635 9.11 -27.32 27.82
CA GLU A 635 7.80 -27.22 27.17
C GLU A 635 7.94 -27.27 25.66
N LEU A 636 8.88 -26.51 25.09
CA LEU A 636 9.23 -26.54 23.68
C LEU A 636 9.61 -27.95 23.21
N SER A 637 10.35 -28.71 24.04
CA SER A 637 10.72 -30.10 23.72
C SER A 637 9.51 -31.04 23.72
N ILE A 638 8.53 -30.82 24.60
CA ILE A 638 7.27 -31.57 24.65
C ILE A 638 6.41 -31.24 23.43
N ILE A 639 6.30 -29.94 23.08
CA ILE A 639 5.60 -29.46 21.89
C ILE A 639 6.19 -30.12 20.64
N LYS A 640 7.53 -30.12 20.49
CA LYS A 640 8.23 -30.75 19.35
C LYS A 640 7.97 -32.24 19.23
N GLN A 641 7.71 -32.95 20.33
CA GLN A 641 7.38 -34.38 20.31
C GLN A 641 5.91 -34.65 19.93
N ASN A 642 5.04 -33.66 20.06
CA ASN A 642 3.59 -33.75 19.85
C ASN A 642 3.11 -32.71 18.83
N VAL A 643 3.90 -32.44 17.78
CA VAL A 643 3.60 -31.44 16.73
C VAL A 643 2.19 -31.59 16.12
N ASN A 644 1.65 -32.81 16.06
CA ASN A 644 0.30 -33.06 15.55
C ASN A 644 -0.84 -32.57 16.48
N GLU A 645 -0.51 -32.14 17.70
CA GLU A 645 -1.43 -31.64 18.73
C GLU A 645 -1.11 -30.15 19.10
N ILE A 646 -0.38 -29.43 18.24
CA ILE A 646 0.08 -28.04 18.46
C ILE A 646 -1.02 -27.10 18.97
N GLU A 647 -2.24 -27.17 18.42
CA GLU A 647 -3.39 -26.35 18.86
C GLU A 647 -3.75 -26.52 20.34
N SER A 648 -3.34 -27.62 20.97
CA SER A 648 -3.61 -27.91 22.39
C SER A 648 -2.43 -27.67 23.33
N ILE A 649 -1.23 -27.41 22.79
CA ILE A 649 0.03 -27.39 23.57
C ILE A 649 0.79 -26.06 23.42
N LEU A 650 0.82 -25.46 22.24
CA LEU A 650 1.30 -24.08 22.09
C LEU A 650 0.17 -23.13 22.48
N PRO A 651 0.36 -22.27 23.49
CA PRO A 651 -0.53 -21.15 23.68
C PRO A 651 -0.61 -20.40 22.35
N GLN A 652 -1.82 -20.14 21.87
CA GLN A 652 -1.97 -19.23 20.76
C GLN A 652 -1.58 -17.85 21.32
N ALA A 653 -0.33 -17.42 21.14
CA ALA A 653 0.10 -16.06 21.45
C ALA A 653 -0.92 -15.10 20.84
N HIS A 654 -1.71 -14.51 21.74
CA HIS A 654 -3.11 -14.17 21.52
C HIS A 654 -3.42 -13.42 20.24
N PRO A 655 -4.51 -13.73 19.49
CA PRO A 655 -4.40 -13.77 18.05
C PRO A 655 -3.84 -12.50 17.47
N PHE A 656 -2.55 -12.62 17.16
CA PHE A 656 -1.82 -11.67 16.38
C PHE A 656 -2.65 -11.26 15.15
N PRO A 657 -2.97 -9.97 15.01
CA PRO A 657 -4.05 -9.55 14.13
C PRO A 657 -3.74 -9.92 12.68
N ASP A 658 -4.76 -10.32 11.91
CA ASP A 658 -4.64 -10.42 10.44
C ASP A 658 -4.41 -9.05 9.78
N SER A 659 -4.41 -7.98 10.58
CA SER A 659 -4.11 -6.62 10.16
C SER A 659 -2.61 -6.31 10.36
N PRO A 660 -2.01 -5.49 9.48
CA PRO A 660 -0.75 -4.85 9.78
C PRO A 660 -0.81 -4.07 11.10
N MET A 661 0.31 -4.08 11.80
CA MET A 661 0.56 -3.35 13.04
C MET A 661 1.47 -2.17 12.75
N ALA A 662 1.50 -1.20 13.65
CA ALA A 662 2.34 -0.03 13.54
C ALA A 662 3.10 0.20 14.83
N PHE A 663 4.39 0.51 14.69
CA PHE A 663 5.32 0.65 15.81
C PHE A 663 6.02 2.01 15.74
N ASP A 664 6.20 2.64 16.88
CA ASP A 664 7.02 3.85 17.02
C ASP A 664 8.50 3.46 16.99
N VAL A 665 9.21 3.95 15.97
CA VAL A 665 10.65 3.70 15.81
C VAL A 665 11.42 5.03 15.83
N SER A 666 10.86 6.06 16.47
CA SER A 666 11.46 7.40 16.53
C SER A 666 12.83 7.40 17.21
N GLU A 667 13.08 6.49 18.15
CA GLU A 667 14.40 6.34 18.80
C GLU A 667 15.51 6.03 17.79
N ALA A 668 15.21 5.33 16.69
CA ALA A 668 16.18 5.02 15.66
C ALA A 668 16.89 6.29 15.12
N ILE A 669 16.22 7.44 15.16
CA ILE A 669 16.79 8.73 14.75
C ILE A 669 18.02 9.09 15.61
N ASP A 670 17.93 8.93 16.92
CA ASP A 670 19.02 9.29 17.84
C ASP A 670 20.24 8.39 17.63
N TYR A 671 20.03 7.10 17.35
CA TYR A 671 21.10 6.14 17.05
C TYR A 671 21.74 6.38 15.68
N ILE A 672 20.94 6.72 14.66
CA ILE A 672 21.47 7.13 13.34
C ILE A 672 22.29 8.41 13.49
N MET A 673 21.79 9.40 14.24
CA MET A 673 22.52 10.65 14.52
C MET A 673 23.82 10.38 15.26
N TRP A 674 23.79 9.52 16.28
CA TRP A 674 24.99 9.14 17.01
C TRP A 674 26.04 8.53 16.08
N GLU A 675 25.66 7.56 15.25
CA GLU A 675 26.57 6.91 14.31
C GLU A 675 27.17 7.91 13.31
N ILE A 676 26.36 8.85 12.81
CA ILE A 676 26.82 9.94 11.91
C ILE A 676 27.89 10.83 12.56
N LEU A 677 27.71 11.15 13.84
CA LEU A 677 28.62 12.00 14.60
C LEU A 677 29.90 11.25 15.02
N GLU A 678 29.75 10.03 15.53
CA GLU A 678 30.85 9.22 16.07
C GLU A 678 31.75 8.68 14.96
N SER A 679 31.14 8.05 13.94
CA SER A 679 31.86 7.47 12.81
C SER A 679 32.15 8.50 11.71
N ASN A 680 31.67 9.75 11.86
CA ASN A 680 31.88 10.86 10.93
C ASN A 680 31.46 10.49 9.49
N ILE A 681 30.35 9.79 9.33
CA ILE A 681 29.79 9.32 8.05
C ILE A 681 28.63 10.20 7.59
N THR A 682 28.24 10.09 6.32
CA THR A 682 27.12 10.82 5.72
C THR A 682 26.32 9.92 4.79
N PRO A 683 25.56 8.95 5.35
CA PRO A 683 24.81 7.99 4.55
C PRO A 683 23.72 8.70 3.73
N LEU A 684 23.61 8.35 2.45
CA LEU A 684 22.49 8.76 1.59
C LEU A 684 21.23 7.94 1.91
N THR A 685 21.42 6.68 2.32
CA THR A 685 20.39 5.72 2.66
C THR A 685 20.76 4.96 3.94
N VAL A 686 19.76 4.45 4.63
CA VAL A 686 19.86 3.53 5.78
C VAL A 686 18.93 2.35 5.55
N ASP A 687 19.25 1.18 6.07
CA ASP A 687 18.45 -0.03 5.89
C ASP A 687 17.61 -0.28 7.13
N PHE A 688 16.30 -0.01 7.06
CA PHE A 688 15.37 -0.50 8.06
C PHE A 688 15.09 -1.97 7.82
N TYR A 689 14.96 -2.79 8.85
CA TYR A 689 14.68 -4.20 8.67
C TYR A 689 13.69 -4.74 9.70
N VAL A 690 13.00 -5.81 9.32
CA VAL A 690 12.22 -6.66 10.23
C VAL A 690 12.78 -8.07 10.16
N ALA A 691 12.91 -8.74 11.30
CA ALA A 691 13.47 -10.08 11.36
C ALA A 691 12.49 -11.08 12.03
N PRO A 692 11.38 -11.48 11.40
CA PRO A 692 10.54 -12.54 11.96
C PRO A 692 11.26 -13.89 11.98
N LYS A 693 10.90 -14.72 12.97
CA LYS A 693 11.32 -16.12 13.08
C LYS A 693 10.12 -17.05 12.98
N ASP A 694 10.33 -18.27 12.57
CA ASP A 694 9.49 -19.40 12.94
C ASP A 694 10.28 -20.31 13.89
N ILE A 695 9.84 -20.48 15.14
CA ILE A 695 10.57 -21.24 16.16
C ILE A 695 10.44 -22.77 16.01
N LEU A 696 9.44 -23.26 15.26
CA LEU A 696 9.16 -24.68 15.07
C LEU A 696 9.43 -25.13 13.64
N ALA A 697 9.93 -26.35 13.47
CA ALA A 697 10.12 -26.96 12.16
C ALA A 697 9.02 -28.01 11.94
N ASP A 698 7.83 -27.56 11.57
CA ASP A 698 6.60 -28.36 11.56
C ASP A 698 5.84 -28.35 10.20
N ASN A 699 6.43 -27.71 9.18
CA ASN A 699 5.92 -27.46 7.83
C ASN A 699 4.81 -26.40 7.73
N PHE A 700 4.55 -25.63 8.78
CA PHE A 700 3.82 -24.39 8.65
C PHE A 700 4.81 -23.27 8.32
N THR A 701 4.32 -22.24 7.61
CA THR A 701 5.17 -21.14 7.15
C THR A 701 4.38 -19.85 7.21
N GLY A 702 5.11 -18.74 7.28
CA GLY A 702 4.54 -17.41 7.34
C GLY A 702 4.85 -16.55 6.13
N VAL A 703 4.28 -15.36 6.18
CA VAL A 703 4.53 -14.30 5.21
C VAL A 703 4.62 -12.96 5.93
N LEU A 704 5.70 -12.23 5.70
CA LEU A 704 5.82 -10.80 5.98
C LEU A 704 5.24 -10.00 4.80
N TYR A 705 4.38 -9.03 5.08
CA TYR A 705 3.77 -8.14 4.11
C TYR A 705 3.62 -6.72 4.69
N ASN A 706 3.36 -5.73 3.85
CA ASN A 706 3.16 -4.32 4.28
C ASN A 706 4.28 -3.69 5.13
N PHE A 707 5.52 -4.19 5.08
CA PHE A 707 6.65 -3.54 5.76
C PHE A 707 6.89 -2.15 5.17
N THR A 708 6.52 -1.10 5.91
CA THR A 708 6.53 0.29 5.47
C THR A 708 7.21 1.15 6.53
N VAL A 709 7.97 2.17 6.12
CA VAL A 709 8.53 3.18 7.03
C VAL A 709 7.90 4.53 6.72
N LEU A 710 7.41 5.20 7.77
CA LEU A 710 6.65 6.44 7.71
C LEU A 710 7.35 7.53 8.52
N LEU A 711 7.44 8.74 7.97
CA LEU A 711 7.96 9.93 8.63
C LEU A 711 6.84 10.94 8.87
N ASN A 712 6.72 11.43 10.10
CA ASN A 712 5.73 12.45 10.47
C ASN A 712 6.32 13.86 10.40
N ILE A 713 5.92 14.63 9.38
CA ILE A 713 6.32 16.03 9.20
C ILE A 713 5.07 16.89 9.27
N ASN A 714 5.03 17.85 10.22
CA ASN A 714 3.87 18.74 10.41
C ASN A 714 2.53 18.02 10.62
N GLY A 715 2.54 16.80 11.19
CA GLY A 715 1.34 15.98 11.35
C GLY A 715 0.92 15.18 10.10
N GLU A 716 1.67 15.28 9.00
CA GLU A 716 1.46 14.48 7.78
C GLU A 716 2.44 13.30 7.76
N LEU A 717 1.91 12.08 7.56
CA LEU A 717 2.71 10.88 7.41
C LEU A 717 3.20 10.74 5.95
N LYS A 718 4.51 10.81 5.75
CA LYS A 718 5.20 10.58 4.48
C LYS A 718 5.74 9.16 4.44
N VAL A 719 5.41 8.42 3.38
CA VAL A 719 6.01 7.10 3.14
C VAL A 719 7.45 7.28 2.67
N LEU A 720 8.40 6.76 3.44
CA LEU A 720 9.82 6.77 3.09
C LEU A 720 10.21 5.59 2.21
N GLY A 721 9.56 4.45 2.43
CA GLY A 721 9.71 3.23 1.65
C GLY A 721 8.70 2.18 2.10
N SER A 722 8.41 1.22 1.22
CA SER A 722 7.51 0.10 1.47
C SER A 722 8.01 -1.13 0.73
N LEU A 723 7.74 -2.29 1.30
CA LEU A 723 7.98 -3.58 0.67
C LEU A 723 7.08 -3.75 -0.57
N ASP A 724 7.68 -4.07 -1.71
CA ASP A 724 6.96 -4.23 -2.99
C ASP A 724 6.22 -5.56 -3.11
N LYS A 725 6.70 -6.60 -2.40
CA LYS A 725 6.19 -7.96 -2.46
C LYS A 725 6.32 -8.66 -1.12
N ASN A 726 5.33 -9.46 -0.81
CA ASN A 726 5.32 -10.38 0.33
C ASN A 726 6.60 -11.24 0.37
N VAL A 727 7.18 -11.41 1.55
CA VAL A 727 8.37 -12.23 1.79
C VAL A 727 7.99 -13.44 2.64
N SER A 728 8.44 -14.63 2.24
CA SER A 728 8.17 -15.87 2.99
C SER A 728 8.98 -15.90 4.28
N ILE A 729 8.34 -16.31 5.38
CA ILE A 729 9.00 -16.70 6.63
C ILE A 729 9.21 -18.22 6.54
N PRO A 730 10.46 -18.70 6.54
CA PRO A 730 10.78 -20.12 6.38
C PRO A 730 10.49 -20.90 7.66
N ASP A 731 9.93 -22.09 7.49
CA ASP A 731 9.66 -23.08 8.54
C ASP A 731 10.91 -23.33 9.40
N GLY A 732 10.78 -23.16 10.71
CA GLY A 732 11.84 -23.36 11.72
C GLY A 732 13.05 -22.44 11.62
N SER A 733 12.95 -21.29 10.94
CA SER A 733 14.10 -20.39 10.76
C SER A 733 13.75 -18.90 10.73
N TRP A 734 14.79 -18.07 10.73
CA TRP A 734 14.67 -16.62 10.64
C TRP A 734 14.56 -16.15 9.19
N THR A 735 13.97 -14.98 8.99
CA THR A 735 14.12 -14.19 7.78
C THR A 735 14.31 -12.73 8.13
N ILE A 736 15.35 -12.10 7.58
CA ILE A 736 15.64 -10.68 7.77
C ILE A 736 15.28 -9.96 6.46
N VAL A 737 14.39 -8.98 6.54
CA VAL A 737 13.89 -8.24 5.39
C VAL A 737 14.33 -6.78 5.49
N PRO A 738 15.41 -6.38 4.79
CA PRO A 738 15.84 -5.00 4.74
C PRO A 738 15.03 -4.19 3.73
N LEU A 739 14.87 -2.90 4.03
CA LEU A 739 14.23 -1.88 3.23
C LEU A 739 15.15 -0.66 3.23
N GLU A 740 15.73 -0.37 2.06
CA GLU A 740 16.63 0.77 1.88
C GLU A 740 15.82 2.07 1.87
N ILE A 741 16.08 2.92 2.86
CA ILE A 741 15.35 4.17 3.09
C ILE A 741 16.30 5.37 2.88
N PRO A 742 15.94 6.36 2.03
CA PRO A 742 16.72 7.59 1.91
C PRO A 742 16.69 8.42 3.19
N VAL A 743 17.87 8.83 3.68
CA VAL A 743 17.99 9.71 4.85
C VAL A 743 17.35 11.07 4.59
N VAL A 744 17.51 11.57 3.36
CA VAL A 744 16.91 12.83 2.90
C VAL A 744 16.21 12.59 1.57
N SER A 745 14.98 13.08 1.45
CA SER A 745 14.14 12.90 0.28
C SER A 745 13.50 14.19 -0.18
N TYR A 746 13.24 14.26 -1.48
CA TYR A 746 12.46 15.34 -2.08
C TYR A 746 10.97 15.16 -1.81
N ASP A 747 10.31 16.23 -1.35
CA ASP A 747 8.86 16.31 -1.19
C ASP A 747 8.22 16.94 -2.43
N LYS A 748 8.25 18.27 -2.54
CA LYS A 748 7.78 19.01 -3.71
C LYS A 748 8.97 19.56 -4.46
N ALA A 749 9.39 18.92 -5.54
CA ALA A 749 10.54 19.34 -6.32
C ALA A 749 10.34 19.00 -7.80
N PRO A 750 10.22 19.99 -8.70
CA PRO A 750 10.05 19.77 -10.14
C PRO A 750 11.11 18.81 -10.73
N ASN A 751 10.67 17.78 -11.46
CA ASN A 751 11.57 16.89 -12.18
C ASN A 751 10.99 16.52 -13.54
N ASN A 752 11.71 16.80 -14.62
CA ASN A 752 11.29 16.61 -16.01
C ASN A 752 9.96 17.31 -16.35
N VAL A 753 9.72 18.48 -15.77
CA VAL A 753 8.50 19.29 -15.98
C VAL A 753 8.85 20.72 -16.38
N THR A 754 7.92 21.35 -17.12
CA THR A 754 7.97 22.80 -17.42
C THR A 754 7.08 23.56 -16.46
N ILE A 755 7.61 24.60 -15.83
CA ILE A 755 6.94 25.44 -14.83
C ILE A 755 7.01 26.92 -15.22
N LYS A 756 6.06 27.72 -14.73
CA LYS A 756 6.08 29.17 -14.97
C LYS A 756 7.15 29.85 -14.13
N TYR A 757 7.50 31.05 -14.57
CA TYR A 757 8.35 31.94 -13.79
C TYR A 757 7.68 32.30 -12.45
N GLY A 758 8.35 31.99 -11.33
CA GLY A 758 7.81 32.11 -9.97
C GLY A 758 7.33 30.78 -9.36
N ASP A 759 6.98 29.77 -10.16
CA ASP A 759 6.44 28.50 -9.66
C ASP A 759 7.53 27.48 -9.26
N PHE A 760 8.80 27.89 -9.23
CA PHE A 760 9.90 26.99 -8.88
C PHE A 760 10.04 26.84 -7.38
N ASN A 761 9.30 25.88 -6.83
CA ASN A 761 9.32 25.54 -5.42
C ASN A 761 10.05 24.21 -5.20
N VAL A 762 10.90 24.15 -4.19
CA VAL A 762 11.63 22.93 -3.79
C VAL A 762 11.45 22.72 -2.30
N SER A 763 11.00 21.54 -1.90
CA SER A 763 11.02 21.08 -0.51
C SER A 763 11.62 19.69 -0.39
N ILE A 764 12.22 19.44 0.77
CA ILE A 764 12.81 18.16 1.18
C ILE A 764 12.37 17.84 2.62
N TYR A 765 12.31 16.56 2.95
CA TYR A 765 12.25 16.08 4.33
C TYR A 765 13.43 15.16 4.62
N SER A 766 13.79 15.06 5.89
CA SER A 766 14.90 14.28 6.39
C SER A 766 14.50 13.46 7.60
N ILE A 767 15.06 12.26 7.75
CA ILE A 767 14.89 11.41 8.93
C ILE A 767 15.63 11.98 10.14
N ILE A 768 16.75 12.65 9.89
CA ILE A 768 17.57 13.31 10.91
C ILE A 768 17.43 14.83 10.78
N PRO A 769 17.60 15.60 11.86
CA PRO A 769 17.66 17.05 11.76
C PRO A 769 18.92 17.46 10.98
N LEU A 770 18.77 18.26 9.94
CA LEU A 770 19.88 18.80 9.15
C LEU A 770 20.28 20.19 9.67
N GLU A 771 21.55 20.56 9.53
CA GLU A 771 22.05 21.90 9.88
C GLU A 771 21.74 22.95 8.81
N GLY A 772 21.51 22.52 7.57
CA GLY A 772 21.19 23.41 6.46
C GLY A 772 20.84 22.67 5.19
N ALA A 773 20.20 23.37 4.26
CA ALA A 773 19.96 22.87 2.90
C ALA A 773 19.95 24.03 1.90
N LYS A 774 20.43 23.79 0.68
CA LYS A 774 20.47 24.76 -0.41
C LYS A 774 20.21 24.10 -1.76
N VAL A 775 19.53 24.80 -2.65
CA VAL A 775 19.42 24.41 -4.06
C VAL A 775 20.62 24.94 -4.81
N VAL A 776 21.27 24.07 -5.59
CA VAL A 776 22.37 24.44 -6.50
C VAL A 776 21.86 24.27 -7.94
N ILE A 777 21.78 25.38 -8.68
CA ILE A 777 21.21 25.42 -10.04
C ILE A 777 21.96 26.45 -10.90
N GLY A 778 22.42 26.04 -12.09
CA GLY A 778 23.09 26.94 -13.03
C GLY A 778 24.31 27.70 -12.45
N GLY A 779 25.02 27.09 -11.48
CA GLY A 779 26.14 27.72 -10.78
C GLY A 779 25.75 28.75 -9.70
N LYS A 780 24.45 28.94 -9.45
CA LYS A 780 23.93 29.75 -8.34
C LYS A 780 23.45 28.85 -7.21
N GLU A 781 23.48 29.38 -5.98
CA GLU A 781 23.00 28.69 -4.77
C GLU A 781 21.85 29.47 -4.13
N TYR A 782 20.82 28.76 -3.67
CA TYR A 782 19.70 29.33 -2.93
C TYR A 782 19.46 28.58 -1.62
N PRO A 783 19.60 29.23 -0.44
CA PRO A 783 19.36 28.56 0.84
C PRO A 783 17.87 28.27 1.04
N LEU A 784 17.56 27.04 1.46
CA LEU A 784 16.22 26.64 1.87
C LEU A 784 15.97 27.02 3.33
N LYS A 785 14.73 27.33 3.67
CA LYS A 785 14.31 27.62 5.04
C LYS A 785 14.05 26.33 5.79
N ALA A 786 14.58 26.21 7.00
CA ALA A 786 14.32 25.10 7.90
C ALA A 786 12.97 25.28 8.62
N GLU A 787 12.25 24.18 8.77
CA GLU A 787 11.05 24.01 9.59
C GLU A 787 11.15 22.71 10.39
N GLU A 788 10.23 22.51 11.35
CA GLU A 788 10.15 21.29 12.16
C GLU A 788 11.47 20.93 12.86
N GLY A 789 12.26 21.92 13.29
CA GLY A 789 13.55 21.67 13.95
C GLY A 789 14.66 21.15 13.02
N GLY A 790 14.55 21.36 11.70
CA GLY A 790 15.55 20.93 10.72
C GLY A 790 15.21 19.60 10.03
N TYR A 791 14.00 19.10 10.18
CA TYR A 791 13.54 17.89 9.49
C TYR A 791 12.83 18.19 8.16
N TYR A 792 12.37 19.44 7.97
CA TYR A 792 11.76 19.90 6.72
C TYR A 792 12.47 21.15 6.23
N TYR A 793 12.76 21.20 4.94
CA TYR A 793 13.31 22.39 4.31
C TYR A 793 12.53 22.74 3.06
N TYR A 794 12.30 24.03 2.83
CA TYR A 794 11.57 24.49 1.66
C TYR A 794 12.10 25.82 1.13
N GLY A 795 11.85 26.04 -0.15
CA GLY A 795 12.15 27.26 -0.88
C GLY A 795 11.09 27.48 -1.92
N THR A 796 10.60 28.71 -2.01
CA THR A 796 9.61 29.13 -3.00
C THR A 796 10.19 30.16 -3.93
N GLU A 797 9.63 30.25 -5.14
CA GLU A 797 9.98 31.28 -6.13
C GLU A 797 11.49 31.31 -6.42
N ILE A 798 12.13 30.13 -6.42
CA ILE A 798 13.60 30.01 -6.50
C ILE A 798 14.11 30.60 -7.81
N ALA A 799 13.37 30.40 -8.90
CA ALA A 799 13.70 30.95 -10.20
C ALA A 799 13.74 32.49 -10.20
N GLU A 800 12.82 33.13 -9.47
CA GLU A 800 12.75 34.59 -9.33
C GLU A 800 13.88 35.12 -8.46
N LYS A 801 14.08 34.53 -7.29
CA LYS A 801 15.11 34.96 -6.33
C LYS A 801 16.53 34.75 -6.85
N LEU A 802 16.72 33.78 -7.72
CA LEU A 802 17.99 33.54 -8.42
C LEU A 802 18.08 34.22 -9.78
N GLU A 803 17.04 34.94 -10.23
CA GLU A 803 16.99 35.57 -11.56
C GLU A 803 17.42 34.59 -12.67
N LEU A 804 16.84 33.39 -12.67
CA LEU A 804 17.11 32.40 -13.71
C LEU A 804 16.43 32.84 -15.02
N SER A 805 17.06 32.60 -16.16
CA SER A 805 16.39 32.80 -17.45
C SER A 805 15.45 31.63 -17.78
N ALA A 806 14.63 31.79 -18.81
CA ALA A 806 13.85 30.70 -19.38
C ALA A 806 14.80 29.71 -20.04
N GLY A 807 14.62 28.43 -19.74
CA GLY A 807 15.56 27.40 -20.13
C GLY A 807 15.39 26.14 -19.30
N THR A 808 16.13 25.10 -19.70
CA THR A 808 16.18 23.84 -18.97
C THR A 808 17.43 23.80 -18.11
N TYR A 809 17.25 23.53 -16.83
CA TYR A 809 18.31 23.52 -15.83
C TYR A 809 18.37 22.17 -15.14
N ASN A 810 19.59 21.69 -14.93
CA ASN A 810 19.85 20.66 -13.94
C ASN A 810 20.07 21.35 -12.59
N TYR A 811 19.44 20.82 -11.56
CA TYR A 811 19.66 21.27 -10.20
C TYR A 811 19.80 20.09 -9.25
N THR A 812 20.36 20.35 -8.08
CA THR A 812 20.36 19.43 -6.96
C THR A 812 20.11 20.21 -5.67
N VAL A 813 19.72 19.51 -4.61
CA VAL A 813 19.73 20.06 -3.26
C VAL A 813 20.97 19.51 -2.56
N VAL A 814 21.76 20.41 -1.99
CA VAL A 814 22.89 20.08 -1.13
C VAL A 814 22.45 20.33 0.30
N VAL A 815 22.60 19.32 1.16
CA VAL A 815 22.24 19.37 2.57
C VAL A 815 23.47 19.27 3.45
N THR A 816 23.43 19.91 4.62
CA THR A 816 24.49 19.87 5.63
C THR A 816 24.03 18.97 6.77
N TYR A 817 24.74 17.86 6.97
CA TYR A 817 24.47 16.89 8.03
C TYR A 817 24.94 17.43 9.40
N PRO A 818 24.50 16.86 10.54
CA PRO A 818 24.92 17.26 11.90
C PRO A 818 26.42 17.26 12.19
N ASN A 819 27.23 16.63 11.34
CA ASN A 819 28.69 16.65 11.44
C ASN A 819 29.33 17.76 10.57
N GLY A 820 28.53 18.68 10.02
CA GLY A 820 28.95 19.80 9.18
C GLY A 820 29.29 19.43 7.72
N LYS A 821 29.17 18.16 7.32
CA LYS A 821 29.49 17.72 5.95
C LYS A 821 28.31 17.94 5.00
N GLU A 822 28.63 18.41 3.79
CA GLU A 822 27.66 18.60 2.73
C GLU A 822 27.46 17.34 1.87
N VAL A 823 26.20 17.03 1.56
CA VAL A 823 25.81 15.89 0.72
C VAL A 823 24.86 16.38 -0.37
N ALA A 824 25.14 16.04 -1.63
CA ALA A 824 24.28 16.37 -2.76
C ALA A 824 23.27 15.24 -3.03
N LEU A 825 21.99 15.58 -3.12
CA LEU A 825 20.92 14.65 -3.49
C LEU A 825 20.94 14.35 -5.00
N PRO A 826 20.20 13.32 -5.48
CA PRO A 826 20.09 13.02 -6.90
C PRO A 826 19.61 14.24 -7.71
N SER A 827 20.33 14.56 -8.80
CA SER A 827 20.02 15.73 -9.63
C SER A 827 18.66 15.59 -10.33
N ARG A 828 17.94 16.71 -10.43
CA ARG A 828 16.65 16.85 -11.11
C ARG A 828 16.74 17.86 -12.26
N ILE A 829 15.79 17.75 -13.19
CA ILE A 829 15.69 18.64 -14.35
C ILE A 829 14.43 19.48 -14.24
N VAL A 830 14.53 20.80 -14.43
CA VAL A 830 13.39 21.72 -14.48
C VAL A 830 13.49 22.64 -15.68
N THR A 831 12.38 22.87 -16.38
CA THR A 831 12.30 23.84 -17.47
C THR A 831 11.47 25.05 -17.02
N ILE A 832 12.05 26.24 -17.05
CA ILE A 832 11.38 27.49 -16.72
C ILE A 832 10.83 28.10 -18.01
N SER A 833 9.52 28.35 -18.09
CA SER A 833 8.87 28.93 -19.28
C SER A 833 8.97 30.45 -19.34
N GLY A 834 9.07 31.01 -20.55
CA GLY A 834 8.95 32.45 -20.80
C GLY A 834 7.50 32.96 -20.83
N PRO A 835 7.28 34.23 -21.26
CA PRO A 835 5.96 34.85 -21.37
C PRO A 835 4.94 34.06 -22.19
N THR A 836 3.67 34.05 -21.77
CA THR A 836 2.58 33.42 -22.54
C THR A 836 1.81 34.49 -23.31
N ILE A 837 1.51 34.24 -24.59
CA ILE A 837 0.87 35.21 -25.48
C ILE A 837 -0.44 34.64 -26.01
N LYS A 838 -1.53 35.40 -25.90
CA LYS A 838 -2.84 35.12 -26.49
C LYS A 838 -3.18 36.21 -27.50
N ILE A 839 -3.33 35.83 -28.76
CA ILE A 839 -3.76 36.75 -29.82
C ILE A 839 -5.28 36.76 -29.86
N VAL A 840 -5.88 37.93 -29.61
CA VAL A 840 -7.33 38.16 -29.62
C VAL A 840 -7.81 38.64 -30.99
N SER A 841 -7.01 39.48 -31.65
CA SER A 841 -7.21 39.88 -33.03
C SER A 841 -5.85 39.96 -33.74
N PRO A 842 -5.71 39.52 -35.00
CA PRO A 842 -6.74 38.90 -35.80
C PRO A 842 -7.12 37.53 -35.24
N VAL A 843 -8.39 37.15 -35.41
CA VAL A 843 -8.82 35.78 -35.18
C VAL A 843 -8.57 34.96 -36.45
N ASP A 844 -8.62 33.64 -36.32
CA ASP A 844 -8.49 32.72 -37.46
C ASP A 844 -9.70 32.86 -38.42
N THR A 845 -9.72 33.89 -39.26
CA THR A 845 -10.84 34.19 -40.17
C THR A 845 -10.42 34.84 -41.50
N VAL A 846 -11.42 35.05 -42.37
CA VAL A 846 -11.28 35.84 -43.60
C VAL A 846 -11.78 37.26 -43.34
N TYR A 847 -10.92 38.24 -43.55
CA TYR A 847 -11.25 39.65 -43.47
C TYR A 847 -11.56 40.22 -44.86
N ASN A 848 -12.72 40.87 -45.01
CA ASN A 848 -13.10 41.62 -46.21
C ASN A 848 -12.63 43.09 -46.19
N VAL A 849 -11.78 43.43 -45.22
CA VAL A 849 -11.16 44.74 -45.06
C VAL A 849 -9.65 44.58 -45.10
N THR A 850 -8.95 45.56 -45.66
CA THR A 850 -7.47 45.54 -45.76
C THR A 850 -6.80 45.99 -44.47
N THR A 851 -7.50 46.73 -43.60
CA THR A 851 -6.99 47.18 -42.30
C THR A 851 -7.42 46.21 -41.20
N ILE A 852 -6.46 45.46 -40.67
CA ILE A 852 -6.69 44.41 -39.68
C ILE A 852 -6.30 44.93 -38.29
N PRO A 853 -7.23 44.94 -37.31
CA PRO A 853 -6.88 45.25 -35.93
C PRO A 853 -6.06 44.11 -35.34
N ILE A 854 -4.99 44.47 -34.64
CA ILE A 854 -4.18 43.56 -33.84
C ILE A 854 -4.53 43.83 -32.38
N GLU A 855 -4.85 42.78 -31.63
CA GLU A 855 -5.13 42.84 -30.20
C GLU A 855 -4.50 41.60 -29.56
N VAL A 856 -3.57 41.80 -28.64
CA VAL A 856 -2.77 40.72 -28.04
C VAL A 856 -2.75 40.89 -26.53
N LEU A 857 -3.05 39.82 -25.81
CA LEU A 857 -2.85 39.71 -24.38
C LEU A 857 -1.55 38.95 -24.12
N VAL A 858 -0.63 39.57 -23.39
CA VAL A 858 0.59 38.91 -22.91
C VAL A 858 0.42 38.68 -21.41
N ASN A 859 0.38 37.42 -21.01
CA ASN A 859 0.30 37.01 -19.62
C ASN A 859 1.67 36.52 -19.16
N HIS A 860 2.25 37.22 -18.19
CA HIS A 860 3.50 36.84 -17.53
C HIS A 860 3.59 37.48 -16.15
N THR A 861 4.32 36.85 -15.25
CA THR A 861 4.53 37.34 -13.87
C THR A 861 5.51 38.52 -13.83
N LEU A 862 6.54 38.47 -14.69
CA LEU A 862 7.53 39.53 -14.83
C LEU A 862 7.07 40.65 -15.76
N LYS A 863 7.65 41.84 -15.60
CA LYS A 863 7.37 42.97 -16.47
C LYS A 863 7.80 42.66 -17.90
N ILE A 864 6.87 42.84 -18.84
CA ILE A 864 7.16 42.74 -20.27
C ILE A 864 7.90 43.99 -20.74
N THR A 865 9.12 43.81 -21.26
CA THR A 865 9.97 44.90 -21.76
C THR A 865 9.72 45.21 -23.22
N ASN A 866 9.39 44.19 -24.02
CA ASN A 866 9.16 44.34 -25.44
C ASN A 866 8.07 43.39 -25.93
N VAL A 867 7.20 43.87 -26.81
CA VAL A 867 6.27 43.02 -27.57
C VAL A 867 6.39 43.41 -29.02
N THR A 868 6.86 42.47 -29.85
CA THR A 868 6.96 42.65 -31.28
C THR A 868 5.90 41.83 -31.98
N ALA A 869 5.27 42.42 -32.99
CA ALA A 869 4.35 41.73 -33.86
C ALA A 869 4.87 41.84 -35.29
N GLU A 870 4.88 40.74 -36.02
CA GLU A 870 5.29 40.69 -37.41
C GLU A 870 4.25 39.94 -38.24
N VAL A 871 3.88 40.49 -39.39
CA VAL A 871 2.97 39.84 -40.33
C VAL A 871 3.42 40.10 -41.76
N GLY A 872 3.56 39.04 -42.55
CA GLY A 872 3.98 39.16 -43.96
C GLY A 872 5.33 39.87 -44.15
N GLY A 873 6.28 39.71 -43.23
CA GLY A 873 7.58 40.38 -43.28
C GLY A 873 7.58 41.85 -42.83
N LYS A 874 6.45 42.36 -42.34
CA LYS A 874 6.32 43.73 -41.83
C LYS A 874 6.16 43.73 -40.30
N SER A 875 7.02 44.46 -39.61
CA SER A 875 6.86 44.73 -38.18
C SER A 875 5.69 45.69 -37.95
N ILE A 876 4.87 45.37 -36.96
CA ILE A 876 3.69 46.15 -36.54
C ILE A 876 4.03 46.82 -35.21
N GLU A 877 3.80 48.13 -35.14
CA GLU A 877 3.87 48.85 -33.88
C GLU A 877 2.62 48.54 -33.04
N LEU A 878 2.83 48.05 -31.82
CA LEU A 878 1.76 47.76 -30.86
C LEU A 878 1.81 48.76 -29.71
N THR A 879 0.66 49.32 -29.36
CA THR A 879 0.48 50.21 -28.21
C THR A 879 -0.25 49.47 -27.10
N TYR A 880 0.35 49.41 -25.91
CA TYR A 880 -0.28 48.83 -24.74
C TYR A 880 -1.40 49.74 -24.20
N ASN A 881 -2.60 49.18 -24.02
CA ASN A 881 -3.73 49.87 -23.42
C ASN A 881 -3.91 49.42 -21.97
N ALA A 882 -3.59 50.30 -21.01
CA ALA A 882 -3.62 50.00 -19.58
C ALA A 882 -5.03 49.72 -19.03
N THR A 883 -6.09 50.19 -19.69
CA THR A 883 -7.49 49.98 -19.23
C THR A 883 -8.03 48.63 -19.67
N SER A 884 -7.64 48.15 -20.86
CA SER A 884 -8.12 46.88 -21.40
C SER A 884 -7.14 45.72 -21.17
N GLY A 885 -5.87 45.99 -20.88
CA GLY A 885 -4.82 44.99 -20.68
C GLY A 885 -4.24 44.41 -21.97
N TYR A 886 -4.58 44.99 -23.13
CA TYR A 886 -4.16 44.48 -24.44
C TYR A 886 -3.11 45.37 -25.11
N TYR A 887 -2.21 44.75 -25.85
CA TYR A 887 -1.40 45.39 -26.87
C TYR A 887 -2.21 45.49 -28.15
N THR A 888 -2.46 46.72 -28.61
CA THR A 888 -3.31 47.00 -29.76
C THR A 888 -2.53 47.65 -30.89
N GLY A 889 -2.86 47.31 -32.12
CA GLY A 889 -2.28 47.91 -33.31
C GLY A 889 -3.21 47.74 -34.51
N LYS A 890 -2.80 48.27 -35.66
CA LYS A 890 -3.50 48.03 -36.93
C LYS A 890 -2.47 47.82 -38.02
N VAL A 891 -2.74 46.91 -38.93
CA VAL A 891 -1.90 46.68 -40.10
C VAL A 891 -2.75 46.75 -41.35
N THR A 892 -2.26 47.46 -42.37
CA THR A 892 -2.90 47.46 -43.69
C THR A 892 -2.17 46.46 -44.58
N LEU A 893 -2.91 45.45 -45.03
CA LEU A 893 -2.41 44.33 -45.81
C LEU A 893 -3.09 44.30 -47.18
N GLU A 894 -2.35 43.83 -48.17
CA GLU A 894 -2.91 43.53 -49.48
C GLU A 894 -3.71 42.23 -49.41
N ASN A 895 -4.39 41.87 -50.49
CA ASN A 895 -5.10 40.60 -50.54
C ASN A 895 -4.09 39.44 -50.49
N GLY A 896 -4.23 38.55 -49.51
CA GLY A 896 -3.28 37.46 -49.28
C GLY A 896 -3.55 36.68 -48.00
N ALA A 897 -2.82 35.57 -47.82
CA ALA A 897 -2.81 34.79 -46.59
C ALA A 897 -1.63 35.20 -45.71
N TYR A 898 -1.89 35.41 -44.42
CA TYR A 898 -0.92 35.96 -43.48
C TYR A 898 -0.87 35.16 -42.19
N THR A 899 0.32 35.11 -41.59
CA THR A 899 0.54 34.61 -40.23
C THR A 899 1.06 35.77 -39.41
N LEU A 900 0.31 36.19 -38.39
CA LEU A 900 0.84 37.12 -37.40
C LEU A 900 1.68 36.31 -36.41
N VAL A 901 2.94 36.69 -36.26
CA VAL A 901 3.84 36.17 -35.22
C VAL A 901 4.00 37.26 -34.18
N VAL A 902 3.64 36.97 -32.93
CA VAL A 902 3.83 37.89 -31.82
C VAL A 902 4.86 37.30 -30.89
N THR A 903 5.86 38.11 -30.54
CA THR A 903 6.93 37.76 -29.62
C THR A 903 6.89 38.72 -28.45
N ALA A 904 6.99 38.21 -27.23
CA ALA A 904 7.07 39.02 -26.03
C ALA A 904 8.36 38.68 -25.29
N THR A 905 9.04 39.72 -24.82
CA THR A 905 10.27 39.63 -24.05
C THR A 905 10.04 40.25 -22.69
N ASP A 906 10.42 39.53 -21.63
CA ASP A 906 10.38 40.07 -20.27
C ASP A 906 11.67 40.81 -19.90
N GLU A 907 11.76 41.30 -18.66
CA GLU A 907 12.92 42.03 -18.15
C GLU A 907 14.19 41.19 -17.96
N LEU A 908 14.09 39.86 -18.03
CA LEU A 908 15.22 38.93 -17.99
C LEU A 908 15.58 38.37 -19.37
N ASN A 909 15.06 38.99 -20.44
CA ASN A 909 15.24 38.58 -21.83
C ASN A 909 14.63 37.21 -22.18
N ASN A 910 13.67 36.72 -21.41
CA ASN A 910 12.96 35.49 -21.75
C ASN A 910 11.95 35.76 -22.84
N VAL A 911 11.83 34.85 -23.81
CA VAL A 911 11.05 35.06 -25.02
C VAL A 911 9.87 34.09 -25.11
N GLY A 912 8.67 34.64 -25.23
CA GLY A 912 7.45 33.92 -25.61
C GLY A 912 7.07 34.17 -27.07
N THR A 913 6.43 33.23 -27.74
CA THR A 913 5.95 33.41 -29.13
C THR A 913 4.57 32.80 -29.33
N ALA A 914 3.65 33.56 -29.94
CA ALA A 914 2.36 33.08 -30.44
C ALA A 914 2.18 33.36 -31.93
N ARG A 915 1.33 32.56 -32.58
CA ARG A 915 1.03 32.68 -34.01
C ARG A 915 -0.48 32.57 -34.23
N VAL A 916 -1.01 33.37 -35.16
CA VAL A 916 -2.40 33.26 -35.64
C VAL A 916 -2.42 33.39 -37.16
N HIS A 917 -3.30 32.64 -37.83
CA HIS A 917 -3.37 32.58 -39.28
C HIS A 917 -4.67 33.23 -39.77
N PHE A 918 -4.60 34.15 -40.73
CA PHE A 918 -5.79 34.81 -41.26
C PHE A 918 -5.62 35.17 -42.74
N VAL A 919 -6.74 35.43 -43.42
CA VAL A 919 -6.75 35.79 -44.84
C VAL A 919 -7.35 37.18 -45.02
N VAL A 920 -6.71 38.01 -45.83
CA VAL A 920 -7.20 39.33 -46.21
C VAL A 920 -7.66 39.28 -47.66
N SER A 921 -8.90 39.68 -47.92
CA SER A 921 -9.43 39.80 -49.28
C SER A 921 -10.51 40.87 -49.35
N ALA A 922 -10.13 42.09 -49.74
CA ALA A 922 -10.98 43.29 -49.75
C ALA A 922 -12.25 43.16 -50.61
N ASN A 923 -12.20 42.29 -51.63
CA ASN A 923 -13.32 42.05 -52.55
C ASN A 923 -14.10 40.77 -52.23
N ALA A 924 -13.76 40.08 -51.12
CA ALA A 924 -14.44 38.87 -50.74
C ALA A 924 -15.79 39.17 -50.07
N LYS A 925 -16.83 38.47 -50.50
CA LYS A 925 -18.07 38.38 -49.73
C LYS A 925 -17.85 37.37 -48.60
N VAL A 926 -17.81 37.85 -47.37
CA VAL A 926 -17.61 37.03 -46.17
C VAL A 926 -18.96 36.77 -45.52
N THR A 927 -19.28 35.49 -45.34
CA THR A 927 -20.58 35.05 -44.82
C THR A 927 -20.34 34.01 -43.70
N PRO A 928 -20.87 34.21 -42.49
CA PRO A 928 -20.83 33.19 -41.45
C PRO A 928 -21.84 32.08 -41.77
N VAL A 929 -21.46 30.84 -41.51
CA VAL A 929 -22.24 29.66 -41.85
C VAL A 929 -22.15 28.65 -40.70
N THR A 930 -23.28 28.06 -40.30
CA THR A 930 -23.32 27.08 -39.20
C THR A 930 -23.39 25.66 -39.75
N VAL A 931 -22.49 24.80 -39.29
CA VAL A 931 -22.36 23.40 -39.69
C VAL A 931 -22.30 22.54 -38.42
N GLU A 932 -23.28 21.66 -38.21
CA GLU A 932 -23.37 20.71 -37.08
C GLU A 932 -22.97 21.27 -35.69
N ASN A 933 -23.32 22.52 -35.39
CA ASN A 933 -23.03 23.31 -34.16
C ASN A 933 -21.72 24.12 -34.13
N THR A 934 -20.92 24.14 -35.21
CA THR A 934 -19.75 25.01 -35.34
C THR A 934 -20.02 26.14 -36.34
N THR A 935 -19.68 27.38 -36.00
CA THR A 935 -19.79 28.52 -36.92
C THR A 935 -18.47 28.70 -37.65
N VAL A 936 -18.49 28.59 -38.98
CA VAL A 936 -17.34 28.75 -39.87
C VAL A 936 -17.54 30.00 -40.72
N THR A 937 -16.49 30.80 -40.87
CA THR A 937 -16.55 32.00 -41.73
C THR A 937 -16.16 31.65 -43.16
N VAL A 938 -17.05 31.86 -44.13
CA VAL A 938 -16.78 31.55 -45.55
C VAL A 938 -16.56 32.84 -46.33
N GLY A 939 -15.35 33.03 -46.84
CA GLY A 939 -15.00 34.15 -47.72
C GLY A 939 -14.95 33.73 -49.18
N VAL A 940 -15.61 34.46 -50.07
CA VAL A 940 -15.63 34.14 -51.51
C VAL A 940 -15.19 35.35 -52.34
N THR A 941 -14.20 35.17 -53.22
CA THR A 941 -13.89 36.15 -54.28
C THR A 941 -14.55 35.76 -55.60
N GLY A 942 -15.30 36.70 -56.20
CA GLY A 942 -16.03 36.57 -57.46
C GLY A 942 -17.46 36.03 -57.30
N ASN A 943 -18.06 35.48 -58.38
CA ASN A 943 -19.50 35.19 -58.41
C ASN A 943 -19.81 33.77 -57.91
N ALA A 944 -19.98 33.62 -56.59
CA ALA A 944 -20.42 32.36 -55.99
C ALA A 944 -21.51 32.55 -54.94
N THR A 945 -22.36 31.55 -54.79
CA THR A 945 -23.37 31.47 -53.72
C THR A 945 -23.00 30.33 -52.75
N ILE A 946 -23.24 30.53 -51.46
CA ILE A 946 -22.87 29.56 -50.41
C ILE A 946 -24.12 28.87 -49.86
N THR A 947 -24.06 27.56 -49.77
CA THR A 947 -25.06 26.70 -49.11
C THR A 947 -24.38 25.72 -48.16
N VAL A 948 -25.14 25.16 -47.23
CA VAL A 948 -24.67 24.10 -46.32
C VAL A 948 -25.43 22.83 -46.59
N THR A 949 -24.71 21.72 -46.69
CA THR A 949 -25.28 20.38 -46.77
C THR A 949 -24.49 19.48 -45.83
N ASN A 950 -25.14 18.95 -44.79
CA ASN A 950 -24.52 18.14 -43.74
C ASN A 950 -23.33 18.86 -43.07
N ASP A 951 -22.17 18.21 -43.00
CA ASP A 951 -20.90 18.69 -42.45
C ASP A 951 -20.05 19.50 -43.46
N THR A 952 -20.64 19.86 -44.62
CA THR A 952 -19.90 20.37 -45.76
C THR A 952 -20.44 21.72 -46.24
N VAL A 953 -19.53 22.68 -46.41
CA VAL A 953 -19.81 23.97 -47.05
C VAL A 953 -19.75 23.79 -48.56
N VAL A 954 -20.82 24.15 -49.26
CA VAL A 954 -20.88 24.06 -50.72
C VAL A 954 -20.90 25.47 -51.30
N ALA A 955 -19.91 25.78 -52.13
CA ALA A 955 -19.82 27.04 -52.85
C ALA A 955 -20.16 26.82 -54.33
N ASN A 956 -21.29 27.34 -54.76
CA ASN A 956 -21.75 27.30 -56.14
C ASN A 956 -21.13 28.44 -56.93
N VAL A 957 -20.01 28.15 -57.58
CA VAL A 957 -19.19 29.12 -58.30
C VAL A 957 -19.64 29.20 -59.75
N THR A 958 -20.03 30.39 -60.22
CA THR A 958 -20.39 30.61 -61.62
C THR A 958 -19.17 31.11 -62.40
N THR A 959 -18.77 30.35 -63.41
CA THR A 959 -17.67 30.65 -64.35
C THR A 959 -18.22 30.94 -65.75
N SER A 960 -17.35 31.28 -66.70
CA SER A 960 -17.79 31.47 -68.10
C SER A 960 -18.26 30.20 -68.84
N GLU A 961 -17.91 29.00 -68.36
CA GLU A 961 -18.32 27.72 -69.00
C GLU A 961 -19.47 27.02 -68.26
N GLY A 962 -19.86 27.53 -67.08
CA GLY A 962 -20.93 26.94 -66.27
C GLY A 962 -20.77 27.17 -64.77
N THR A 963 -21.70 26.60 -64.00
CA THR A 963 -21.68 26.65 -62.53
C THR A 963 -21.06 25.36 -61.97
N TYR A 964 -20.20 25.50 -60.97
CA TYR A 964 -19.45 24.40 -60.34
C TYR A 964 -19.69 24.40 -58.83
N GLU A 965 -20.05 23.24 -58.28
CA GLU A 965 -20.21 23.06 -56.84
C GLU A 965 -18.87 22.70 -56.18
N VAL A 966 -18.34 23.60 -55.36
CA VAL A 966 -17.12 23.38 -54.58
C VAL A 966 -17.49 22.99 -53.16
N LYS A 967 -17.38 21.69 -52.87
CA LYS A 967 -17.66 21.06 -51.57
C LYS A 967 -16.41 21.08 -50.70
N VAL A 968 -16.49 21.77 -49.56
CA VAL A 968 -15.42 21.91 -48.57
C VAL A 968 -15.92 21.36 -47.22
N PRO A 969 -15.46 20.18 -46.76
CA PRO A 969 -15.91 19.63 -45.49
C PRO A 969 -15.34 20.44 -44.33
N VAL A 970 -16.15 20.66 -43.30
CA VAL A 970 -15.73 21.31 -42.07
C VAL A 970 -15.09 20.27 -41.16
N VAL A 971 -13.80 20.05 -41.35
CA VAL A 971 -13.00 19.10 -40.57
C VAL A 971 -11.86 19.81 -39.85
N ASN A 972 -11.22 19.14 -38.90
CA ASN A 972 -10.09 19.66 -38.14
C ASN A 972 -10.38 20.96 -37.37
N ASN A 973 -11.65 21.23 -37.04
CA ASN A 973 -12.09 22.49 -36.43
C ASN A 973 -11.66 23.74 -37.22
N ALA A 974 -11.67 23.68 -38.55
CA ALA A 974 -11.34 24.81 -39.41
C ALA A 974 -12.26 26.02 -39.12
N PRO A 975 -11.72 27.16 -38.64
CA PRO A 975 -12.53 28.31 -38.20
C PRO A 975 -13.05 29.17 -39.36
N ALA A 976 -12.43 29.06 -40.54
CA ALA A 976 -12.87 29.76 -41.74
C ALA A 976 -12.49 28.98 -43.01
N ILE A 977 -13.11 29.31 -44.13
CA ILE A 977 -12.87 28.71 -45.45
C ILE A 977 -12.83 29.85 -46.46
N PHE A 978 -11.79 29.89 -47.29
CA PHE A 978 -11.71 30.84 -48.41
C PHE A 978 -11.95 30.12 -49.73
N VAL A 979 -12.81 30.66 -50.58
CA VAL A 979 -13.16 30.14 -51.92
C VAL A 979 -12.78 31.17 -52.98
N ASN A 980 -11.97 30.75 -53.95
CA ASN A 980 -11.48 31.61 -55.03
C ASN A 980 -12.11 31.22 -56.38
N SER A 981 -13.17 31.92 -56.81
CA SER A 981 -13.83 31.59 -58.08
C SER A 981 -12.95 31.79 -59.31
N THR A 982 -12.06 32.79 -59.29
CA THR A 982 -11.09 33.06 -60.36
C THR A 982 -10.12 31.90 -60.57
N ALA A 983 -9.78 31.15 -59.51
CA ALA A 983 -8.92 29.98 -59.64
C ALA A 983 -9.63 28.84 -60.37
N ILE A 984 -10.95 28.69 -60.19
CA ILE A 984 -11.76 27.68 -60.89
C ILE A 984 -11.88 28.04 -62.37
N GLU A 985 -12.12 29.33 -62.66
CA GLU A 985 -12.13 29.88 -64.01
C GLU A 985 -10.83 29.56 -64.77
N ASP A 986 -9.66 29.63 -64.12
CA ASP A 986 -8.37 29.31 -64.73
C ASP A 986 -8.20 27.81 -65.03
N VAL A 987 -8.75 26.91 -64.21
CA VAL A 987 -8.73 25.45 -64.48
C VAL A 987 -9.66 25.09 -65.63
N VAL A 988 -10.86 25.67 -65.62
CA VAL A 988 -11.90 25.46 -66.64
C VAL A 988 -11.44 26.00 -68.00
N LYS A 989 -10.81 27.18 -68.05
CA LYS A 989 -10.19 27.74 -69.26
C LYS A 989 -8.86 27.08 -69.64
N GLY A 990 -8.40 26.10 -68.87
CA GLY A 990 -7.18 25.36 -69.14
C GLY A 990 -5.89 26.16 -68.98
N LYS A 991 -5.93 27.29 -68.26
CA LYS A 991 -4.76 28.11 -67.91
C LYS A 991 -3.95 27.48 -66.76
N ALA A 992 -4.59 26.69 -65.91
CA ALA A 992 -3.94 25.90 -64.86
C ALA A 992 -4.40 24.43 -64.90
N ASN A 993 -3.47 23.49 -64.67
CA ASN A 993 -3.82 22.06 -64.58
C ASN A 993 -4.19 21.61 -63.17
N ALA A 994 -3.73 22.35 -62.15
CA ALA A 994 -4.10 22.18 -60.76
C ALA A 994 -4.04 23.55 -60.07
N THR A 995 -4.99 23.84 -59.19
CA THR A 995 -4.92 25.04 -58.35
C THR A 995 -5.73 24.86 -57.06
N LEU A 996 -5.36 25.63 -56.04
CA LEU A 996 -6.14 25.74 -54.81
C LEU A 996 -7.39 26.59 -55.10
N VAL A 997 -8.56 25.98 -54.94
CA VAL A 997 -9.84 26.65 -55.23
C VAL A 997 -10.64 26.96 -53.98
N ALA A 998 -10.48 26.17 -52.93
CA ALA A 998 -10.99 26.49 -51.62
C ALA A 998 -10.15 25.87 -50.50
N GLY A 999 -10.14 26.47 -49.32
CA GLY A 999 -9.49 25.87 -48.15
C GLY A 999 -9.16 26.85 -47.03
N TRP A 1000 -8.51 26.33 -45.99
CA TRP A 1000 -8.05 27.06 -44.81
C TRP A 1000 -6.63 26.67 -44.41
N ASN A 1001 -5.80 27.66 -44.10
CA ASN A 1001 -4.41 27.48 -43.70
C ASN A 1001 -3.63 26.55 -44.66
N VAL A 1002 -3.77 26.78 -45.96
CA VAL A 1002 -3.18 25.92 -46.99
C VAL A 1002 -2.16 26.68 -47.80
N THR A 1003 -1.01 26.06 -48.02
CA THR A 1003 -0.11 26.44 -49.11
C THR A 1003 -0.01 25.28 -50.09
N VAL A 1004 -0.08 25.59 -51.38
CA VAL A 1004 -0.04 24.59 -52.45
C VAL A 1004 1.01 25.00 -53.47
N THR A 1005 1.94 24.10 -53.74
CA THR A 1005 2.85 24.24 -54.88
C THR A 1005 2.49 23.18 -55.92
N THR A 1006 2.13 23.62 -57.12
CA THR A 1006 1.71 22.73 -58.19
C THR A 1006 2.80 22.61 -59.25
N LYS A 1007 3.11 21.38 -59.65
CA LYS A 1007 4.01 21.09 -60.76
C LYS A 1007 3.35 20.08 -61.69
N THR A 1008 3.29 20.39 -62.98
CA THR A 1008 2.86 19.43 -64.00
C THR A 1008 4.09 18.87 -64.71
N GLU A 1009 4.25 17.55 -64.70
CA GLU A 1009 5.31 16.85 -65.43
C GLU A 1009 4.66 16.00 -66.53
N VAL A 1010 5.07 16.22 -67.78
CA VAL A 1010 4.66 15.37 -68.90
C VAL A 1010 5.73 14.30 -69.06
N GLY A 1011 5.35 13.04 -68.82
CA GLY A 1011 6.23 11.87 -68.97
C GLY A 1011 6.47 11.50 -70.43
N LYS A 1012 7.40 10.55 -70.65
CA LYS A 1012 7.66 10.01 -71.99
C LYS A 1012 6.39 9.32 -72.52
N PRO A 1013 6.01 9.52 -73.79
CA PRO A 1013 4.77 8.98 -74.35
C PRO A 1013 4.78 7.46 -74.51
N GLU A 1014 3.62 6.84 -74.29
CA GLU A 1014 3.31 5.41 -74.43
C GLU A 1014 2.13 5.21 -75.39
N GLU A 1015 2.32 4.60 -76.54
CA GLU A 1015 2.08 3.16 -76.58
C GLU A 1015 0.68 2.53 -76.60
N ILE A 1016 -0.47 3.19 -76.82
CA ILE A 1016 -1.78 2.54 -76.66
C ILE A 1016 -2.72 2.83 -77.85
N ASP A 1017 -3.28 1.79 -78.48
CA ASP A 1017 -4.24 1.88 -79.61
C ASP A 1017 -3.82 2.73 -80.83
N GLY A 1018 -2.60 2.54 -81.33
CA GLY A 1018 -2.12 3.31 -82.49
C GLY A 1018 -1.90 4.78 -82.13
N LYS A 1019 -1.85 5.07 -80.82
CA LYS A 1019 -1.74 6.35 -80.15
C LYS A 1019 -0.59 6.40 -79.10
N LEU A 1020 0.33 7.36 -79.23
CA LEU A 1020 1.21 7.90 -78.19
C LEU A 1020 0.36 8.63 -77.14
N HIS A 1021 0.01 7.91 -76.08
CA HIS A 1021 -0.54 8.50 -74.86
C HIS A 1021 0.59 9.17 -74.10
N TYR A 1022 0.47 10.47 -73.86
CA TYR A 1022 1.41 11.21 -73.01
C TYR A 1022 0.91 11.12 -71.57
N PRO A 1023 1.57 10.36 -70.68
CA PRO A 1023 1.22 10.33 -69.28
C PRO A 1023 1.54 11.70 -68.67
N VAL A 1024 0.54 12.36 -68.11
CA VAL A 1024 0.70 13.62 -67.39
C VAL A 1024 0.60 13.32 -65.91
N THR A 1025 1.67 13.66 -65.19
CA THR A 1025 1.67 13.60 -63.72
C THR A 1025 1.48 15.01 -63.20
N VAL A 1026 0.32 15.26 -62.60
CA VAL A 1026 0.04 16.51 -61.89
C VAL A 1026 0.39 16.28 -60.42
N LYS A 1027 1.40 17.00 -59.94
CA LYS A 1027 1.82 16.99 -58.54
C LYS A 1027 1.35 18.27 -57.88
N ALA A 1028 0.64 18.14 -56.77
CA ALA A 1028 0.32 19.24 -55.89
C ALA A 1028 0.83 18.91 -54.49
N ASP A 1029 1.89 19.60 -54.09
CA ASP A 1029 2.41 19.51 -52.72
C ASP A 1029 1.55 20.42 -51.85
N VAL A 1030 0.71 19.81 -51.01
CA VAL A 1030 -0.22 20.50 -50.13
C VAL A 1030 0.32 20.45 -48.71
N LYS A 1031 0.54 21.62 -48.12
CA LYS A 1031 0.83 21.76 -46.69
C LYS A 1031 -0.37 22.39 -46.01
N LEU A 1032 -1.06 21.61 -45.19
CA LEU A 1032 -2.09 22.06 -44.28
C LEU A 1032 -1.40 22.53 -42.99
N GLY A 1033 -1.58 23.80 -42.64
CA GLY A 1033 -1.24 24.28 -41.32
C GLY A 1033 -2.25 23.81 -40.26
N GLN A 1034 -2.11 24.30 -39.04
CA GLN A 1034 -3.03 24.01 -37.94
C GLN A 1034 -4.50 24.25 -38.36
N ASN A 1035 -5.37 23.26 -38.08
CA ASN A 1035 -6.80 23.24 -38.44
C ASN A 1035 -7.08 23.35 -39.96
N GLY A 1036 -6.12 23.01 -40.82
CA GLY A 1036 -6.25 23.21 -42.26
C GLY A 1036 -7.14 22.18 -42.98
N VAL A 1037 -7.76 22.63 -44.07
CA VAL A 1037 -8.50 21.81 -45.05
C VAL A 1037 -8.28 22.39 -46.44
N ALA A 1038 -8.10 21.56 -47.47
CA ALA A 1038 -7.88 22.04 -48.83
C ALA A 1038 -8.80 21.37 -49.85
N VAL A 1039 -9.21 22.13 -50.85
CA VAL A 1039 -9.86 21.65 -52.07
C VAL A 1039 -9.06 22.12 -53.27
N ILE A 1040 -8.50 21.16 -53.99
CA ILE A 1040 -7.68 21.38 -55.18
C ILE A 1040 -8.51 21.02 -56.40
N ALA A 1041 -8.72 21.97 -57.31
CA ALA A 1041 -9.31 21.67 -58.61
C ALA A 1041 -8.22 21.21 -59.56
N LEU A 1042 -8.42 20.05 -60.17
CA LEU A 1042 -7.59 19.49 -61.23
C LEU A 1042 -8.37 19.55 -62.53
N ARG A 1043 -7.68 19.97 -63.59
CA ARG A 1043 -8.23 19.92 -64.94
C ARG A 1043 -8.43 18.46 -65.34
N ASP A 1044 -9.58 18.13 -65.91
CA ASP A 1044 -9.84 16.78 -66.40
C ASP A 1044 -9.07 16.50 -67.71
N ILE A 1045 -7.88 15.91 -67.54
CA ILE A 1045 -7.00 15.43 -68.62
C ILE A 1045 -6.99 13.90 -68.67
N ASN A 1046 -8.19 13.27 -68.57
CA ASN A 1046 -8.38 11.82 -68.40
C ASN A 1046 -7.58 11.27 -67.20
N ILE A 1047 -7.76 11.87 -66.02
CA ILE A 1047 -7.12 11.41 -64.80
C ILE A 1047 -7.76 10.08 -64.38
N SER A 1048 -6.99 8.99 -64.39
CA SER A 1048 -7.50 7.63 -64.11
C SER A 1048 -7.27 7.19 -62.67
N LYS A 1049 -6.21 7.70 -62.03
CA LYS A 1049 -5.87 7.40 -60.64
C LYS A 1049 -5.29 8.62 -59.95
N ILE A 1050 -5.74 8.86 -58.72
CA ILE A 1050 -5.21 9.91 -57.85
C ILE A 1050 -4.63 9.22 -56.62
N TYR A 1051 -3.41 9.58 -56.26
CA TYR A 1051 -2.72 9.04 -55.11
C TYR A 1051 -2.33 10.16 -54.14
N ILE A 1052 -2.27 9.81 -52.88
CA ILE A 1052 -1.66 10.59 -51.81
C ILE A 1052 -0.38 9.89 -51.36
N ILE A 1053 0.71 10.63 -51.19
CA ILE A 1053 1.93 10.16 -50.53
C ILE A 1053 1.99 10.73 -49.10
N LYS A 1054 2.07 9.84 -48.10
CA LYS A 1054 2.23 10.19 -46.68
C LYS A 1054 3.28 9.28 -46.04
N ASN A 1055 4.27 9.84 -45.33
CA ASN A 1055 5.39 9.11 -44.71
C ASN A 1055 6.10 8.12 -45.66
N GLY A 1056 6.15 8.42 -46.97
CA GLY A 1056 6.73 7.56 -47.99
C GLY A 1056 5.83 6.43 -48.53
N GLN A 1057 4.61 6.25 -47.99
CA GLN A 1057 3.62 5.30 -48.51
C GLN A 1057 2.66 5.95 -49.52
N LYS A 1058 2.40 5.24 -50.63
CA LYS A 1058 1.50 5.67 -51.71
C LYS A 1058 0.13 5.03 -51.55
N ILE A 1059 -0.89 5.85 -51.26
CA ILE A 1059 -2.28 5.43 -51.00
C ILE A 1059 -3.16 5.92 -52.15
N GLN A 1060 -4.00 5.06 -52.72
CA GLN A 1060 -4.93 5.46 -53.80
C GLN A 1060 -6.18 6.10 -53.20
N LEU A 1061 -6.51 7.30 -53.67
CA LEU A 1061 -7.74 8.00 -53.26
C LEU A 1061 -8.98 7.38 -53.90
N THR A 1062 -10.08 7.42 -53.17
CA THR A 1062 -11.41 6.97 -53.62
C THR A 1062 -12.40 8.12 -53.61
N THR A 1063 -13.63 7.88 -54.08
CA THR A 1063 -14.76 8.81 -54.00
C THR A 1063 -15.52 8.71 -52.68
N ASN A 1064 -15.03 7.92 -51.72
CA ASN A 1064 -15.66 7.77 -50.41
C ASN A 1064 -15.36 8.99 -49.54
N GLU A 1065 -16.38 9.84 -49.33
CA GLU A 1065 -16.26 11.09 -48.55
C GLU A 1065 -15.87 10.86 -47.08
N SER A 1066 -16.07 9.65 -46.55
CA SER A 1066 -15.70 9.24 -45.18
C SER A 1066 -14.20 8.96 -44.98
N ASP A 1067 -13.38 9.00 -46.04
CA ASP A 1067 -11.93 8.79 -45.90
C ASP A 1067 -11.29 9.89 -45.03
N THR A 1068 -10.44 9.45 -44.10
CA THR A 1068 -9.80 10.30 -43.08
C THR A 1068 -8.63 11.10 -43.63
N ILE A 1069 -8.06 10.70 -44.78
CA ILE A 1069 -6.90 11.36 -45.41
C ILE A 1069 -7.38 12.35 -46.49
N GLY A 1070 -8.37 11.96 -47.29
CA GLY A 1070 -8.95 12.78 -48.35
C GLY A 1070 -9.77 11.96 -49.33
N TYR A 1071 -10.49 12.61 -50.24
CA TYR A 1071 -11.29 11.98 -51.29
C TYR A 1071 -11.36 12.88 -52.52
N TYR A 1072 -11.97 12.41 -53.62
CA TYR A 1072 -12.22 13.26 -54.78
C TYR A 1072 -13.63 13.08 -55.34
N TYR A 1073 -14.11 14.09 -56.04
CA TYR A 1073 -15.34 14.05 -56.82
C TYR A 1073 -15.16 14.79 -58.14
N ILE A 1074 -16.07 14.58 -59.08
CA ILE A 1074 -16.03 15.17 -60.43
C ILE A 1074 -17.31 15.97 -60.62
N GLU A 1075 -17.17 17.23 -61.01
CA GLU A 1075 -18.29 18.14 -61.24
C GLU A 1075 -18.07 18.88 -62.57
N ASN A 1076 -19.01 18.75 -63.50
CA ASN A 1076 -18.97 19.38 -64.84
C ASN A 1076 -17.60 19.31 -65.55
N GLY A 1077 -16.93 18.16 -65.48
CA GLY A 1077 -15.63 17.94 -66.13
C GLY A 1077 -14.42 18.56 -65.42
N VAL A 1078 -14.54 18.89 -64.13
CA VAL A 1078 -13.41 19.28 -63.26
C VAL A 1078 -13.35 18.32 -62.08
N ILE A 1079 -12.14 17.89 -61.73
CA ILE A 1079 -11.94 16.97 -60.61
C ILE A 1079 -11.53 17.77 -59.37
N PHE A 1080 -12.31 17.70 -58.32
CA PHE A 1080 -12.03 18.35 -57.04
C PHE A 1080 -11.48 17.31 -56.06
N VAL A 1081 -10.26 17.54 -55.59
CA VAL A 1081 -9.60 16.70 -54.57
C VAL A 1081 -9.67 17.40 -53.23
N VAL A 1082 -10.32 16.76 -52.27
CA VAL A 1082 -10.49 17.24 -50.91
C VAL A 1082 -9.46 16.58 -50.01
N VAL A 1083 -8.71 17.37 -49.26
CA VAL A 1083 -7.59 16.92 -48.44
C VAL A 1083 -7.79 17.34 -46.99
N LYS A 1084 -7.65 16.36 -46.07
CA LYS A 1084 -7.88 16.53 -44.64
C LYS A 1084 -6.61 16.39 -43.78
N GLN A 1085 -5.49 15.90 -44.33
CA GLN A 1085 -4.18 15.76 -43.65
C GLN A 1085 -3.03 15.93 -44.66
N ASP A 1086 -1.86 16.47 -44.26
CA ASP A 1086 -0.68 16.78 -45.12
C ASP A 1086 -0.24 15.69 -46.11
N PRO A 1087 -0.49 15.86 -47.43
CA PRO A 1087 -0.01 14.93 -48.44
C PRO A 1087 0.62 15.60 -49.67
N THR A 1088 1.44 14.84 -50.39
CA THR A 1088 1.67 15.14 -51.83
C THR A 1088 0.59 14.44 -52.64
N ILE A 1089 -0.24 15.23 -53.34
CA ILE A 1089 -1.20 14.70 -54.32
C ILE A 1089 -0.44 14.39 -55.61
N ILE A 1090 -0.59 13.17 -56.11
CA ILE A 1090 -0.09 12.77 -57.42
C ILE A 1090 -1.27 12.22 -58.23
N ALA A 1091 -1.75 13.00 -59.19
CA ALA A 1091 -2.75 12.59 -60.14
C ALA A 1091 -2.09 12.16 -61.46
N TYR A 1092 -2.43 10.96 -61.93
CA TYR A 1092 -1.97 10.43 -63.20
C TYR A 1092 -3.09 10.54 -64.24
N GLY A 1093 -2.94 11.51 -65.13
CA GLY A 1093 -3.77 11.68 -66.32
C GLY A 1093 -3.03 11.32 -67.59
N SER A 1094 -3.73 11.38 -68.71
CA SER A 1094 -3.12 11.15 -70.01
C SER A 1094 -3.88 11.84 -71.13
N TYR A 1095 -3.17 12.37 -72.11
CA TYR A 1095 -3.77 12.81 -73.36
C TYR A 1095 -3.11 12.11 -74.54
N THR A 1096 -3.85 11.91 -75.62
CA THR A 1096 -3.45 11.04 -76.74
C THR A 1096 -3.05 11.77 -78.01
N LYS A 1097 -1.95 11.32 -78.64
CA LYS A 1097 -1.59 11.47 -80.08
C LYS A 1097 -1.33 10.06 -80.67
N PRO A 1098 -1.12 9.77 -81.97
CA PRO A 1098 -0.86 8.43 -82.62
C PRO A 1098 0.54 7.72 -82.40
N ALA A 1099 0.74 6.39 -82.07
CA ALA A 1099 1.86 5.40 -82.46
C ALA A 1099 1.78 3.84 -81.95
N PRO A 1100 2.82 2.91 -82.10
CA PRO A 1100 2.87 1.38 -81.90
C PRO A 1100 3.50 0.55 -80.65
N VAL A 1101 3.03 -0.71 -80.39
CA VAL A 1101 3.20 -1.67 -79.20
C VAL A 1101 4.26 -2.83 -79.30
N ARG A 1102 4.72 -3.50 -78.19
CA ARG A 1102 5.36 -4.88 -78.19
C ARG A 1102 4.94 -5.89 -77.07
N ILE A 1103 4.63 -7.13 -77.48
CA ILE A 1103 4.28 -8.33 -76.68
C ILE A 1103 5.31 -9.45 -76.94
N SER A 1104 5.52 -10.38 -75.98
CA SER A 1104 6.46 -11.49 -76.14
C SER A 1104 6.01 -12.51 -77.20
N ILE A 1105 6.97 -13.01 -77.96
CA ILE A 1105 6.74 -13.89 -79.12
C ILE A 1105 6.02 -15.20 -78.79
N PRO A 1106 6.29 -15.87 -77.64
CA PRO A 1106 5.55 -17.08 -77.29
C PRO A 1106 4.08 -16.80 -77.02
N VAL A 1107 3.78 -15.70 -76.35
CA VAL A 1107 2.41 -15.25 -76.07
C VAL A 1107 1.71 -14.89 -77.38
N LEU A 1108 2.39 -14.17 -78.25
CA LEU A 1108 1.87 -13.78 -79.56
C LEU A 1108 1.55 -14.99 -80.46
N ASN A 1109 2.43 -15.98 -80.49
CA ASN A 1109 2.21 -17.23 -81.24
C ASN A 1109 1.06 -18.04 -80.62
N PHE A 1110 1.02 -18.17 -79.29
CA PHE A 1110 -0.04 -18.90 -78.60
C PHE A 1110 -1.42 -18.25 -78.78
N LEU A 1111 -1.50 -16.92 -78.68
CA LEU A 1111 -2.73 -16.16 -78.93
C LEU A 1111 -3.18 -16.29 -80.39
N GLY A 1112 -2.25 -16.20 -81.35
CA GLY A 1112 -2.56 -16.37 -82.76
C GLY A 1112 -3.12 -17.76 -83.09
N TYR A 1113 -2.54 -18.81 -82.51
CA TYR A 1113 -3.05 -20.18 -82.61
C TYR A 1113 -4.46 -20.32 -82.01
N SER A 1114 -4.65 -19.78 -80.80
CA SER A 1114 -5.92 -19.90 -80.05
C SER A 1114 -7.08 -19.16 -80.73
N TRP A 1115 -6.84 -17.94 -81.22
CA TRP A 1115 -7.86 -17.16 -81.91
C TRP A 1115 -8.28 -17.75 -83.26
N TYR A 1116 -7.35 -18.31 -84.03
CA TYR A 1116 -7.71 -18.97 -85.28
C TYR A 1116 -8.70 -20.11 -85.04
N LYS A 1117 -8.41 -20.95 -84.03
CA LYS A 1117 -9.30 -22.06 -83.66
C LYS A 1117 -10.67 -21.59 -83.23
N LEU A 1118 -10.74 -20.55 -82.39
CA LEU A 1118 -12.00 -19.99 -81.91
C LEU A 1118 -12.85 -19.44 -83.07
N TYR A 1119 -12.28 -18.61 -83.94
CA TYR A 1119 -13.04 -18.02 -85.04
C TYR A 1119 -13.38 -19.02 -86.13
N SER A 1120 -12.53 -20.01 -86.39
CA SER A 1120 -12.82 -21.05 -87.38
C SER A 1120 -14.03 -21.89 -86.96
N GLN A 1121 -14.15 -22.20 -85.67
CA GLN A 1121 -15.33 -22.86 -85.13
C GLN A 1121 -16.58 -21.96 -85.25
N LYS A 1122 -16.45 -20.67 -84.91
CA LYS A 1122 -17.57 -19.73 -85.01
C LYS A 1122 -18.01 -19.45 -86.45
N PHE A 1123 -17.08 -19.52 -87.40
CA PHE A 1123 -17.36 -19.35 -88.82
C PHE A 1123 -18.27 -20.46 -89.32
N GLU A 1124 -17.95 -21.72 -89.02
CA GLU A 1124 -18.78 -22.86 -89.42
C GLU A 1124 -20.21 -22.75 -88.86
N GLU A 1125 -20.35 -22.31 -87.60
CA GLU A 1125 -21.64 -22.11 -86.95
C GLU A 1125 -22.46 -21.00 -87.66
N LEU A 1126 -21.86 -19.83 -87.85
CA LEU A 1126 -22.53 -18.68 -88.45
C LEU A 1126 -22.72 -18.80 -89.97
N TYR A 1127 -21.86 -19.52 -90.68
CA TYR A 1127 -21.99 -19.67 -92.13
C TYR A 1127 -23.21 -20.53 -92.46
N ASN A 1128 -23.40 -21.60 -91.69
CA ASN A 1128 -24.58 -22.45 -91.79
C ASN A 1128 -25.86 -21.71 -91.36
N GLU A 1129 -25.78 -20.83 -90.37
CA GLU A 1129 -26.89 -19.96 -89.97
C GLU A 1129 -27.22 -18.90 -91.04
N ALA A 1130 -26.20 -18.26 -91.62
CA ALA A 1130 -26.34 -17.26 -92.67
C ALA A 1130 -26.97 -17.83 -93.94
N ILE A 1131 -26.58 -19.06 -94.34
CA ILE A 1131 -27.23 -19.79 -95.45
C ILE A 1131 -28.72 -20.00 -95.16
N LYS A 1132 -29.07 -20.44 -93.94
CA LYS A 1132 -30.47 -20.69 -93.55
C LYS A 1132 -31.31 -19.43 -93.53
N LEU A 1133 -30.74 -18.29 -93.16
CA LEU A 1133 -31.41 -16.99 -93.12
C LEU A 1133 -31.50 -16.30 -94.49
N GLY A 1134 -30.99 -16.94 -95.56
CA GLY A 1134 -31.11 -16.42 -96.92
C GLY A 1134 -30.22 -15.22 -97.21
N ILE A 1135 -29.09 -15.11 -96.51
CA ILE A 1135 -28.05 -14.11 -96.77
C ILE A 1135 -27.54 -14.29 -98.20
N ASP A 1136 -27.27 -13.18 -98.90
CA ASP A 1136 -26.94 -13.23 -100.31
C ASP A 1136 -25.65 -14.02 -100.60
N ASN A 1137 -25.63 -14.73 -101.74
CA ASN A 1137 -24.52 -15.60 -102.12
C ASN A 1137 -23.19 -14.84 -102.34
N GLU A 1138 -23.22 -13.53 -102.57
CA GLU A 1138 -22.00 -12.73 -102.75
C GLU A 1138 -21.34 -12.47 -101.39
N THR A 1139 -22.13 -12.11 -100.37
CA THR A 1139 -21.70 -11.97 -98.97
C THR A 1139 -21.23 -13.31 -98.39
N LEU A 1140 -21.95 -14.40 -98.65
CA LEU A 1140 -21.52 -15.76 -98.28
C LEU A 1140 -20.24 -16.17 -99.00
N GLY A 1141 -20.14 -15.96 -100.31
CA GLY A 1141 -18.94 -16.26 -101.09
C GLY A 1141 -17.73 -15.46 -100.60
N LEU A 1142 -17.93 -14.21 -100.21
CA LEU A 1142 -16.90 -13.35 -99.66
C LEU A 1142 -16.41 -13.83 -98.28
N ALA A 1143 -17.33 -14.24 -97.41
CA ALA A 1143 -17.00 -14.81 -96.11
C ALA A 1143 -16.19 -16.12 -96.28
N LEU A 1144 -16.65 -17.02 -97.14
CA LEU A 1144 -15.97 -18.30 -97.45
C LEU A 1144 -14.56 -18.08 -98.01
N LYS A 1145 -14.38 -17.11 -98.91
CA LYS A 1145 -13.08 -16.75 -99.47
C LYS A 1145 -12.07 -16.34 -98.40
N TYR A 1146 -12.51 -15.61 -97.37
CA TYR A 1146 -11.63 -15.23 -96.26
C TYR A 1146 -11.33 -16.43 -95.34
N HIS A 1147 -12.27 -17.34 -95.13
CA HIS A 1147 -12.07 -18.60 -94.42
C HIS A 1147 -11.03 -19.51 -95.10
N GLU A 1148 -11.15 -19.75 -96.41
CA GLU A 1148 -10.19 -20.59 -97.16
C GLU A 1148 -8.77 -20.01 -97.11
N LYS A 1149 -8.66 -18.68 -97.22
CA LYS A 1149 -7.39 -17.98 -97.14
C LYS A 1149 -6.76 -18.06 -95.75
N ALA A 1150 -7.57 -18.11 -94.70
CA ALA A 1150 -7.11 -18.34 -93.34
C ALA A 1150 -6.50 -19.75 -93.17
N ALA A 1151 -7.15 -20.78 -93.73
CA ALA A 1151 -6.67 -22.16 -93.72
C ALA A 1151 -5.34 -22.37 -94.48
N GLU A 1152 -5.11 -21.61 -95.57
CA GLU A 1152 -3.85 -21.63 -96.32
C GLU A 1152 -2.67 -21.14 -95.45
N TYR A 1153 -2.86 -20.03 -94.74
CA TYR A 1153 -1.84 -19.50 -93.83
C TYR A 1153 -1.59 -20.45 -92.66
N TYR A 1154 -2.63 -21.09 -92.13
CA TYR A 1154 -2.49 -22.05 -91.03
C TYR A 1154 -1.75 -23.33 -91.45
N SER A 1155 -1.92 -23.80 -92.69
CA SER A 1155 -1.20 -24.96 -93.23
C SER A 1155 0.31 -24.74 -93.27
N LYS A 1156 0.76 -23.52 -93.59
CA LYS A 1156 2.19 -23.13 -93.55
C LYS A 1156 2.76 -23.17 -92.14
N VAL A 1157 1.94 -22.90 -91.11
CA VAL A 1157 2.36 -23.04 -89.69
C VAL A 1157 2.58 -24.51 -89.36
N LEU A 1158 1.68 -25.40 -89.78
CA LEU A 1158 1.78 -26.84 -89.52
C LEU A 1158 3.03 -27.44 -90.17
N GLU A 1159 3.37 -27.01 -91.39
CA GLU A 1159 4.58 -27.43 -92.09
C GLU A 1159 5.85 -27.05 -91.32
N LEU A 1160 5.94 -25.79 -90.86
CA LEU A 1160 7.08 -25.27 -90.10
C LEU A 1160 7.30 -25.95 -88.75
N THR A 1161 6.25 -26.55 -88.17
CA THR A 1161 6.31 -27.20 -86.84
C THR A 1161 6.24 -28.72 -86.91
N GLY A 1162 6.20 -29.30 -88.11
CA GLY A 1162 5.94 -30.74 -88.30
C GLY A 1162 4.61 -31.19 -87.68
N GLY A 1163 3.63 -30.30 -87.61
CA GLY A 1163 2.30 -30.53 -87.02
C GLY A 1163 2.14 -30.23 -85.52
N ASN A 1164 3.21 -30.05 -84.73
CA ASN A 1164 3.10 -29.80 -83.29
C ASN A 1164 3.43 -28.34 -82.90
N ILE A 1165 2.45 -27.45 -83.10
CA ILE A 1165 2.63 -26.00 -82.94
C ILE A 1165 2.97 -25.58 -81.51
N LEU A 1166 2.40 -26.25 -80.50
CA LEU A 1166 2.55 -25.87 -79.08
C LEU A 1166 3.98 -26.07 -78.56
N TYR A 1167 4.73 -27.02 -79.12
CA TYR A 1167 6.13 -27.25 -78.75
C TYR A 1167 7.08 -26.20 -79.32
N HIS A 1168 6.66 -25.49 -80.37
CA HIS A 1168 7.46 -24.53 -81.11
C HIS A 1168 7.05 -23.07 -80.89
N LEU A 1169 6.27 -22.77 -79.84
CA LEU A 1169 5.71 -21.43 -79.60
C LEU A 1169 6.76 -20.32 -79.48
N ARG A 1170 8.00 -20.63 -79.10
CA ARG A 1170 9.08 -19.63 -79.06
C ARG A 1170 9.67 -19.32 -80.44
N ASP A 1171 9.36 -20.12 -81.46
CA ASP A 1171 9.83 -19.93 -82.82
C ASP A 1171 9.12 -18.72 -83.45
N ILE A 1172 9.88 -17.66 -83.64
CA ILE A 1172 9.41 -16.40 -84.22
C ILE A 1172 8.81 -16.59 -85.63
N ARG A 1173 9.25 -17.62 -86.36
CA ARG A 1173 8.78 -17.89 -87.73
C ARG A 1173 7.29 -18.22 -87.79
N LEU A 1174 6.69 -18.64 -86.67
CA LEU A 1174 5.27 -18.95 -86.59
C LEU A 1174 4.38 -17.70 -86.51
N PHE A 1175 4.93 -16.56 -86.07
CA PHE A 1175 4.14 -15.38 -85.72
C PHE A 1175 3.35 -14.81 -86.89
N ALA A 1176 4.02 -14.62 -88.02
CA ALA A 1176 3.40 -14.08 -89.23
C ALA A 1176 2.30 -15.01 -89.79
N PRO A 1177 2.55 -16.31 -90.03
CA PRO A 1177 1.52 -17.19 -90.57
C PRO A 1177 0.37 -17.47 -89.58
N LEU A 1178 0.61 -17.55 -88.27
CA LEU A 1178 -0.47 -17.68 -87.27
C LEU A 1178 -1.36 -16.44 -87.21
N ARG A 1179 -0.77 -15.24 -87.30
CA ARG A 1179 -1.54 -13.99 -87.37
C ARG A 1179 -2.35 -13.90 -88.67
N GLY A 1180 -1.77 -14.33 -89.79
CA GLY A 1180 -2.46 -14.40 -91.08
C GLY A 1180 -3.68 -15.31 -91.04
N ALA A 1181 -3.57 -16.45 -90.36
CA ALA A 1181 -4.68 -17.37 -90.16
C ALA A 1181 -5.84 -16.72 -89.38
N TYR A 1182 -5.63 -16.33 -88.11
CA TYR A 1182 -6.77 -15.90 -87.28
C TYR A 1182 -7.46 -14.62 -87.76
N VAL A 1183 -6.75 -13.69 -88.40
CA VAL A 1183 -7.33 -12.43 -88.85
C VAL A 1183 -8.28 -12.63 -90.03
N ASN A 1184 -7.91 -13.50 -90.99
CA ASN A 1184 -8.79 -13.80 -92.12
C ASN A 1184 -10.02 -14.58 -91.64
N GLU A 1185 -9.83 -15.47 -90.68
CA GLU A 1185 -10.91 -16.22 -90.04
C GLU A 1185 -11.91 -15.32 -89.31
N MET A 1186 -11.42 -14.40 -88.48
CA MET A 1186 -12.26 -13.40 -87.79
C MET A 1186 -13.06 -12.53 -88.77
N LYS A 1187 -12.51 -12.21 -89.94
CA LYS A 1187 -13.22 -11.43 -90.97
C LYS A 1187 -14.36 -12.23 -91.59
N ALA A 1188 -14.10 -13.50 -91.89
CA ALA A 1188 -15.10 -14.41 -92.40
C ALA A 1188 -16.31 -14.47 -91.43
N VAL A 1189 -16.04 -14.62 -90.13
CA VAL A 1189 -17.06 -14.60 -89.06
C VAL A 1189 -17.84 -13.29 -89.03
N ARG A 1190 -17.18 -12.13 -88.98
CA ARG A 1190 -17.87 -10.84 -88.83
C ARG A 1190 -18.76 -10.48 -90.02
N ILE A 1191 -18.38 -10.89 -91.24
CA ILE A 1191 -19.23 -10.69 -92.44
C ILE A 1191 -20.57 -11.40 -92.24
N LEU A 1192 -20.53 -12.62 -91.69
CA LEU A 1192 -21.73 -13.40 -91.42
C LEU A 1192 -22.51 -12.84 -90.25
N GLU A 1193 -21.87 -12.52 -89.12
CA GLU A 1193 -22.56 -11.92 -87.95
C GLU A 1193 -23.31 -10.64 -88.32
N LYS A 1194 -22.65 -9.77 -89.10
CA LYS A 1194 -23.23 -8.52 -89.54
C LYS A 1194 -24.41 -8.76 -90.47
N ALA A 1195 -24.21 -9.59 -91.49
CA ALA A 1195 -25.26 -9.87 -92.45
C ALA A 1195 -26.46 -10.52 -91.76
N ILE A 1196 -26.24 -11.45 -90.82
CA ILE A 1196 -27.28 -12.10 -90.02
C ILE A 1196 -28.05 -11.07 -89.18
N LYS A 1197 -27.36 -10.18 -88.47
CA LYS A 1197 -27.99 -9.11 -87.66
C LYS A 1197 -28.84 -8.16 -88.49
N GLU A 1198 -28.31 -7.69 -89.63
CA GLU A 1198 -29.04 -6.79 -90.54
C GLU A 1198 -30.32 -7.46 -91.08
N LEU A 1199 -30.26 -8.75 -91.41
CA LEU A 1199 -31.41 -9.51 -91.90
C LEU A 1199 -32.45 -9.81 -90.81
N GLN A 1200 -32.02 -9.95 -89.56
CA GLN A 1200 -32.90 -10.18 -88.41
C GLN A 1200 -33.61 -8.91 -87.93
N GLY A 1201 -33.39 -7.75 -88.59
CA GLY A 1201 -34.07 -6.50 -88.27
C GLY A 1201 -33.71 -5.96 -86.88
N GLU A 1202 -32.72 -6.56 -86.24
CA GLU A 1202 -32.02 -5.96 -85.12
C GLU A 1202 -31.14 -4.88 -85.73
N GLU A 1203 -31.68 -3.66 -85.81
CA GLU A 1203 -30.86 -2.48 -85.99
C GLU A 1203 -29.67 -2.60 -85.03
N SER A 1204 -28.49 -2.70 -85.65
CA SER A 1204 -27.21 -2.93 -85.01
C SER A 1204 -26.88 -1.90 -83.94
#